data_AF-F4PQS7-F1
#
_entry.id   AF-F4PQS7-F1
#
_cell.length_a   1.000
_cell.length_b   1.000
_cell.length_c   1.000
_cell.angle_alpha   90.00
_cell.angle_beta   90.00
_cell.angle_gamma   90.00
#
_symmetry.space_group_name_H-M   'P 1'
#
loop_
_entity.id
_entity.type
_entity.pdbx_description
1 polymer ?
#
loop_
_entity_poly.entity_id
_entity_poly.type
_entity_poly.pdbx_seq_one_letter_code
_entity_poly.pdbx_strand_id
1 'polypeptide(L)'
;MTEEIDRFKNTLEIIYNVESIEECIDLLYNKIIECSDVMNAELEITREEVVSCYDIVEILDKRFCTPDDDQHLVQDYKVFVTCWILTLAILNRLKDYCGHHKSKDRKQLLQELKQREKVPGQQLQLFLKYRSFKDLPDLFLLYDDQDNESFNESELSNQLIPFLNHTFTLLPIMLEDIKDDKKQLFSLIGIRGLFYIGNGWNCHGFIVNVEPLMTIFKDSFDSILSNHKDTKYIHLICNNVSRLIANLTFREKMKLMTLLEKDQEMITNEHLKFLGGIFANHQQENLELVLEYSLLIVGNLTATKVEWRDTLVHEYGLMDHIYDMMDKKATQLDYITSFFTDITSIEPPLDWNVVEIMCEYACRNFMSDKKCTRDFCLFLQNITLHPDSTLAIIRQYRLDQYSIDTLNQLTKQLLDISEKGNSIIHEQTEEYLLEVVDDLLLTIFNVNSLHTNNNIYTFDATIDILKRLLQSSSQNYRIMYLVLYTLYDVSKTASIEKILACHITQHLTKLVLDYASVKCVDQTQSGNDVPVDKQFQVDDFIAQHLIFNVRGLVDQILSDDQFKQLTEQGLLLLYCQLHKSIVTDETFALYDDCFNVLANHNLEPHTTQLLKQHLFQLDFHNTISKSKPSNLHHIRNFLLE
;
A
#
# COMPACT_ATOMS: atom_id res chain seq x y z
N MET A 1 -42.99 3.85 17.72
CA MET A 1 -42.89 2.71 16.81
C MET A 1 -43.57 3.09 15.51
N THR A 2 -42.83 3.74 14.62
CA THR A 2 -43.15 3.72 13.19
C THR A 2 -42.82 2.31 12.70
N GLU A 3 -43.75 1.63 12.04
CA GLU A 3 -43.46 0.36 11.36
C GLU A 3 -42.36 0.64 10.33
N GLU A 4 -41.22 -0.06 10.45
CA GLU A 4 -40.19 -0.04 9.41
C GLU A 4 -40.79 -0.70 8.15
N ILE A 5 -40.94 0.09 7.08
CA ILE A 5 -41.53 -0.36 5.83
C ILE A 5 -40.43 -1.04 5.01
N ASP A 6 -40.55 -2.35 4.79
CA ASP A 6 -39.69 -3.08 3.86
C ASP A 6 -40.05 -2.71 2.41
N ARG A 7 -39.21 -1.89 1.76
CA ARG A 7 -39.41 -1.44 0.37
C ARG A 7 -39.24 -2.57 -0.65
N PHE A 8 -38.58 -3.67 -0.29
CA PHE A 8 -38.31 -4.80 -1.19
C PHE A 8 -39.35 -5.90 -1.08
N LYS A 9 -40.18 -5.92 -0.03
CA LYS A 9 -41.21 -6.95 0.18
C LYS A 9 -42.13 -7.16 -1.02
N ASN A 10 -42.70 -6.10 -1.57
CA ASN A 10 -43.58 -6.19 -2.74
C ASN A 10 -42.80 -6.64 -3.99
N THR A 11 -41.56 -6.19 -4.14
CA THR A 11 -40.67 -6.61 -5.23
C THR A 11 -40.36 -8.10 -5.15
N LEU A 12 -40.11 -8.61 -3.94
CA LEU A 12 -39.88 -10.03 -3.68
C LEU A 12 -41.10 -10.88 -4.04
N GLU A 13 -42.31 -10.46 -3.63
CA GLU A 13 -43.57 -11.12 -4.00
C GLU A 13 -43.81 -11.12 -5.51
N ILE A 14 -43.44 -10.05 -6.22
CA ILE A 14 -43.57 -9.97 -7.68
C ILE A 14 -42.55 -10.89 -8.36
N ILE A 15 -41.27 -10.86 -7.96
CA ILE A 15 -40.19 -11.68 -8.54
C ILE A 15 -40.49 -13.18 -8.43
N TYR A 16 -41.14 -13.61 -7.34
CA TYR A 16 -41.61 -14.98 -7.20
C TYR A 16 -42.59 -15.43 -8.29
N ASN A 17 -43.36 -14.50 -8.84
CA ASN A 17 -44.46 -14.76 -9.77
C ASN A 17 -44.16 -14.34 -11.22
N VAL A 18 -43.04 -13.66 -11.48
CA VAL A 18 -42.65 -13.26 -12.84
C VAL A 18 -42.12 -14.45 -13.63
N GLU A 19 -42.63 -14.61 -14.86
CA GLU A 19 -42.25 -15.68 -15.80
C GLU A 19 -41.10 -15.28 -16.73
N SER A 20 -40.88 -13.97 -16.97
CA SER A 20 -39.86 -13.44 -17.89
C SER A 20 -38.65 -12.82 -17.16
N ILE A 21 -37.45 -13.14 -17.62
CA ILE A 21 -36.21 -12.52 -17.12
C ILE A 21 -36.16 -11.01 -17.39
N GLU A 22 -36.69 -10.55 -18.52
CA GLU A 22 -36.71 -9.14 -18.92
C GLU A 22 -37.61 -8.30 -18.00
N GLU A 23 -38.81 -8.80 -17.70
CA GLU A 23 -39.75 -8.13 -16.79
C GLU A 23 -39.20 -8.08 -15.35
N CYS A 24 -38.51 -9.15 -14.93
CA CYS A 24 -37.82 -9.20 -13.64
C CYS A 24 -36.71 -8.15 -13.56
N ILE A 25 -35.87 -8.04 -14.60
CA ILE A 25 -34.79 -7.06 -14.69
C ILE A 25 -35.35 -5.63 -14.71
N ASP A 26 -36.40 -5.33 -15.47
CA ASP A 26 -36.98 -3.98 -15.55
C ASP A 26 -37.58 -3.53 -14.21
N LEU A 27 -38.21 -4.44 -13.46
CA LEU A 27 -38.73 -4.16 -12.12
C LEU A 27 -37.59 -3.87 -11.13
N LEU A 28 -36.52 -4.67 -11.18
CA LEU A 28 -35.35 -4.50 -10.34
C LEU A 28 -34.54 -3.26 -10.71
N TYR A 29 -34.46 -2.92 -12.00
CA TYR A 29 -33.83 -1.71 -12.54
C TYR A 29 -34.42 -0.44 -11.92
N ASN A 30 -35.74 -0.32 -11.94
CA ASN A 30 -36.43 0.82 -11.34
C ASN A 30 -36.20 0.87 -9.83
N LYS A 31 -36.19 -0.29 -9.17
CA LYS A 31 -35.93 -0.38 -7.74
C LYS A 31 -34.51 0.05 -7.37
N ILE A 32 -33.52 -0.30 -8.18
CA ILE A 32 -32.13 0.13 -8.00
C ILE A 32 -32.03 1.67 -8.09
N ILE A 33 -32.67 2.29 -9.08
CA ILE A 33 -32.68 3.76 -9.23
C ILE A 33 -33.41 4.41 -8.05
N GLU A 34 -34.54 3.86 -7.61
CA GLU A 34 -35.29 4.36 -6.44
C GLU A 34 -34.45 4.31 -5.17
N CYS A 35 -33.75 3.18 -4.93
CA CYS A 35 -33.02 2.88 -3.72
C CYS A 35 -31.62 3.54 -3.64
N SER A 36 -31.00 3.87 -4.77
CA SER A 36 -29.67 4.50 -4.79
C SER A 36 -29.78 5.98 -4.45
N ASP A 37 -29.65 6.38 -3.18
CA ASP A 37 -29.75 7.79 -2.80
C ASP A 37 -28.52 8.57 -3.30
N VAL A 38 -28.77 9.64 -4.04
CA VAL A 38 -27.78 10.27 -4.95
C VAL A 38 -26.72 11.09 -4.22
N MET A 39 -26.95 11.39 -2.94
CA MET A 39 -26.33 12.55 -2.34
C MET A 39 -25.21 12.28 -1.35
N ASN A 40 -25.10 11.14 -0.66
CA ASN A 40 -23.88 10.83 0.15
C ASN A 40 -23.82 9.52 0.95
N ALA A 41 -24.71 8.53 0.78
CA ALA A 41 -24.72 7.40 1.72
C ALA A 41 -24.77 6.04 1.03
N GLU A 42 -23.93 5.14 1.53
CA GLU A 42 -24.21 3.72 1.60
C GLU A 42 -25.73 3.49 1.77
N LEU A 43 -26.32 2.65 0.93
CA LEU A 43 -27.76 2.42 0.86
C LEU A 43 -28.34 2.14 2.28
N GLU A 44 -29.01 3.13 2.89
CA GLU A 44 -29.62 2.97 4.21
C GLU A 44 -30.80 2.01 4.09
N ILE A 45 -30.54 0.73 4.40
CA ILE A 45 -31.54 -0.33 4.43
C ILE A 45 -31.78 -0.78 5.87
N THR A 46 -33.05 -1.01 6.18
CA THR A 46 -33.50 -1.58 7.46
C THR A 46 -33.03 -3.03 7.59
N ARG A 47 -33.16 -3.59 8.79
CA ARG A 47 -32.79 -4.99 9.05
C ARG A 47 -33.66 -5.94 8.24
N GLU A 48 -34.94 -5.64 8.10
CA GLU A 48 -35.91 -6.39 7.32
C GLU A 48 -35.57 -6.36 5.82
N GLU A 49 -35.16 -5.19 5.29
CA GLU A 49 -34.75 -5.05 3.89
C GLU A 49 -33.49 -5.85 3.55
N VAL A 50 -32.54 -6.01 4.48
CA VAL A 50 -31.37 -6.89 4.30
C VAL A 50 -31.79 -8.32 4.00
N VAL A 51 -32.80 -8.81 4.72
CA VAL A 51 -33.31 -10.16 4.54
C VAL A 51 -34.01 -10.30 3.19
N SER A 52 -34.85 -9.32 2.82
CA SER A 52 -35.51 -9.33 1.52
C SER A 52 -34.52 -9.24 0.35
N CYS A 53 -33.43 -8.47 0.48
CA CYS A 53 -32.35 -8.44 -0.51
C CYS A 53 -31.65 -9.79 -0.63
N TYR A 54 -31.36 -10.45 0.49
CA TYR A 54 -30.74 -11.78 0.52
C TYR A 54 -31.63 -12.82 -0.20
N ASP A 55 -32.92 -12.82 0.13
CA ASP A 55 -33.90 -13.73 -0.48
C ASP A 55 -34.01 -13.48 -2.00
N ILE A 56 -33.99 -12.22 -2.46
CA ILE A 56 -33.98 -11.88 -3.90
C ILE A 56 -32.72 -12.43 -4.59
N VAL A 57 -31.53 -12.24 -4.01
CA VAL A 57 -30.27 -12.74 -4.58
C VAL A 57 -30.31 -14.27 -4.71
N GLU A 58 -30.80 -14.97 -3.69
CA GLU A 58 -30.94 -16.43 -3.71
C GLU A 58 -31.92 -16.90 -4.80
N ILE A 59 -33.04 -16.20 -4.99
CA ILE A 59 -34.02 -16.51 -6.04
C ILE A 59 -33.41 -16.31 -7.43
N LEU A 60 -32.72 -15.19 -7.65
CA LEU A 60 -32.09 -14.89 -8.94
C LEU A 60 -31.00 -15.92 -9.29
N ASP A 61 -30.15 -16.26 -8.33
CA ASP A 61 -29.08 -17.24 -8.52
C ASP A 61 -29.65 -18.62 -8.90
N LYS A 62 -30.65 -19.09 -8.15
CA LYS A 62 -31.32 -20.37 -8.42
C LYS A 62 -32.02 -20.41 -9.77
N ARG A 63 -32.73 -19.35 -10.15
CA ARG A 63 -33.56 -19.32 -11.36
C ARG A 63 -32.76 -19.03 -12.63
N PHE A 64 -31.69 -18.24 -12.54
CA PHE A 64 -31.04 -17.67 -13.72
C PHE A 64 -29.52 -17.89 -13.78
N CYS A 65 -28.86 -18.38 -12.72
CA CYS A 65 -27.40 -18.55 -12.68
C CYS A 65 -26.95 -20.01 -12.56
N THR A 66 -27.75 -20.93 -12.01
CA THR A 66 -27.39 -22.36 -11.89
C THR A 66 -27.43 -23.08 -13.26
N PRO A 67 -26.35 -23.77 -13.68
CA PRO A 67 -26.35 -24.53 -14.93
C PRO A 67 -27.22 -25.79 -14.80
N ASP A 68 -28.13 -25.99 -15.76
CA ASP A 68 -28.61 -27.33 -16.11
C ASP A 68 -27.59 -27.95 -17.07
N ASP A 69 -27.26 -29.23 -16.84
CA ASP A 69 -26.12 -29.99 -17.38
C ASP A 69 -25.95 -30.07 -18.92
N ASP A 70 -26.75 -29.37 -19.75
CA ASP A 70 -26.64 -29.51 -21.22
C ASP A 70 -27.14 -28.34 -22.08
N GLN A 71 -27.33 -27.12 -21.54
CA GLN A 71 -27.73 -25.97 -22.38
C GLN A 71 -26.97 -24.69 -22.04
N HIS A 72 -26.51 -24.02 -23.09
CA HIS A 72 -25.77 -22.76 -23.11
C HIS A 72 -26.22 -21.79 -22.01
N LEU A 73 -25.34 -21.53 -21.04
CA LEU A 73 -25.41 -20.40 -20.11
C LEU A 73 -25.46 -19.09 -20.93
N VAL A 74 -26.66 -18.63 -21.27
CA VAL A 74 -26.89 -17.22 -21.60
C VAL A 74 -27.27 -16.54 -20.30
N GLN A 75 -26.26 -16.22 -19.47
CA GLN A 75 -26.47 -15.32 -18.35
C GLN A 75 -26.61 -13.90 -18.93
N ASP A 76 -27.80 -13.30 -18.83
CA ASP A 76 -27.93 -11.85 -19.04
C ASP A 76 -27.10 -11.15 -17.96
N TYR A 77 -26.09 -10.37 -18.35
CA TYR A 77 -25.21 -9.67 -17.41
C TYR A 77 -25.99 -8.70 -16.51
N LYS A 78 -27.21 -8.30 -16.89
CA LYS A 78 -28.08 -7.48 -16.03
C LYS A 78 -28.54 -8.22 -14.79
N VAL A 79 -28.71 -9.55 -14.86
CA VAL A 79 -28.96 -10.37 -13.66
C VAL A 79 -27.73 -10.32 -12.75
N PHE A 80 -26.53 -10.48 -13.32
CA PHE A 80 -25.28 -10.33 -12.57
C PHE A 80 -25.19 -8.95 -11.87
N VAL A 81 -25.39 -7.85 -12.61
CA VAL A 81 -25.37 -6.48 -12.07
C VAL A 81 -26.39 -6.31 -10.94
N THR A 82 -27.58 -6.86 -11.11
CA THR A 82 -28.65 -6.78 -10.12
C THR A 82 -28.29 -7.52 -8.84
N CYS A 83 -27.84 -8.78 -8.95
CA CYS A 83 -27.37 -9.56 -7.82
C CYS A 83 -26.23 -8.84 -7.09
N TRP A 84 -25.32 -8.21 -7.84
CA TRP A 84 -24.20 -7.48 -7.27
C TRP A 84 -24.64 -6.23 -6.48
N ILE A 85 -25.53 -5.39 -7.01
CA ILE A 85 -26.01 -4.18 -6.32
C ILE A 85 -26.76 -4.53 -5.02
N LEU A 86 -27.63 -5.55 -5.07
CA LEU A 86 -28.35 -6.02 -3.87
C LEU A 86 -27.38 -6.59 -2.83
N THR A 87 -26.35 -7.30 -3.28
CA THR A 87 -25.29 -7.78 -2.40
C THR A 87 -24.53 -6.63 -1.75
N LEU A 88 -24.14 -5.59 -2.49
CA LEU A 88 -23.52 -4.38 -1.94
C LEU A 88 -24.38 -3.71 -0.85
N ALA A 89 -25.69 -3.63 -1.05
CA ALA A 89 -26.61 -3.07 -0.06
C ALA A 89 -26.60 -3.89 1.25
N ILE A 90 -26.66 -5.21 1.16
CA ILE A 90 -26.54 -6.11 2.32
C ILE A 90 -25.21 -5.90 3.05
N LEU A 91 -24.10 -5.79 2.31
CA LEU A 91 -22.74 -5.69 2.85
C LEU A 91 -22.50 -4.37 3.61
N ASN A 92 -22.95 -3.25 3.05
CA ASN A 92 -22.85 -1.95 3.72
C ASN A 92 -23.60 -1.95 5.05
N ARG A 93 -24.82 -2.52 5.07
CA ARG A 93 -25.58 -2.61 6.31
C ARG A 93 -24.91 -3.49 7.35
N LEU A 94 -24.24 -4.57 6.92
CA LEU A 94 -23.43 -5.40 7.82
C LEU A 94 -22.21 -4.64 8.38
N LYS A 95 -21.61 -3.71 7.61
CA LYS A 95 -20.47 -2.88 8.01
C LYS A 95 -20.86 -1.84 9.08
N ASP A 96 -22.02 -1.22 8.97
CA ASP A 96 -22.56 -0.31 10.01
C ASP A 96 -22.65 -0.99 11.39
N TYR A 97 -23.05 -2.26 11.41
CA TYR A 97 -23.12 -3.05 12.64
C TYR A 97 -21.73 -3.43 13.19
N CYS A 98 -20.66 -3.28 12.41
CA CYS A 98 -19.27 -3.51 12.83
C CYS A 98 -18.58 -2.25 13.35
N GLY A 99 -18.90 -1.07 12.80
CA GLY A 99 -18.29 0.22 13.21
C GLY A 99 -18.78 0.73 14.58
N HIS A 100 -19.93 0.27 15.05
CA HIS A 100 -20.44 0.52 16.39
C HIS A 100 -20.31 -0.75 17.23
N HIS A 101 -19.75 -0.67 18.45
CA HIS A 101 -19.43 -1.78 19.37
C HIS A 101 -20.59 -2.71 19.82
N LYS A 102 -21.58 -3.02 18.98
CA LYS A 102 -22.71 -3.93 19.28
C LYS A 102 -22.50 -5.28 18.60
N SER A 103 -21.51 -6.03 19.10
CA SER A 103 -21.24 -7.43 18.68
C SER A 103 -22.46 -8.35 18.74
N LYS A 104 -23.45 -8.03 19.59
CA LYS A 104 -24.70 -8.80 19.73
C LYS A 104 -25.64 -8.66 18.53
N ASP A 105 -25.82 -7.45 17.99
CA ASP A 105 -26.75 -7.20 16.88
C ASP A 105 -26.23 -7.84 15.59
N ARG A 106 -24.91 -7.76 15.35
CA ARG A 106 -24.22 -8.48 14.28
C ARG A 106 -24.41 -9.99 14.38
N LYS A 107 -24.11 -10.60 15.55
CA LYS A 107 -24.25 -12.05 15.74
C LYS A 107 -25.70 -12.49 15.55
N GLN A 108 -26.67 -11.69 15.99
CA GLN A 108 -28.08 -11.99 15.81
C GLN A 108 -28.51 -11.93 14.34
N LEU A 109 -28.12 -10.90 13.59
CA LEU A 109 -28.41 -10.80 12.16
C LEU A 109 -27.75 -11.94 11.36
N LEU A 110 -26.49 -12.26 11.64
CA LEU A 110 -25.81 -13.40 11.04
C LEU A 110 -26.50 -14.73 11.39
N GLN A 111 -26.95 -14.89 12.63
CA GLN A 111 -27.72 -16.07 13.04
C GLN A 111 -29.08 -16.12 12.35
N GLU A 112 -29.77 -14.99 12.16
CA GLU A 112 -31.05 -14.93 11.44
C GLU A 112 -30.89 -15.30 9.96
N LEU A 113 -29.85 -14.81 9.29
CA LEU A 113 -29.50 -15.20 7.93
C LEU A 113 -29.16 -16.70 7.85
N LYS A 114 -28.37 -17.22 8.81
CA LYS A 114 -28.04 -18.65 8.92
C LYS A 114 -29.28 -19.53 9.21
N GLN A 115 -30.22 -19.04 10.03
CA GLN A 115 -31.39 -19.81 10.48
C GLN A 115 -32.51 -19.93 9.43
N ARG A 116 -32.53 -19.05 8.43
CA ARG A 116 -33.51 -19.11 7.34
C ARG A 116 -33.22 -20.21 6.31
N GLU A 117 -32.07 -20.88 6.39
CA GLU A 117 -31.72 -21.95 5.47
C GLU A 117 -32.53 -23.25 5.72
N LYS A 118 -33.07 -23.85 4.64
CA LYS A 118 -33.60 -25.24 4.66
C LYS A 118 -32.55 -26.31 4.33
N VAL A 119 -31.26 -25.96 4.25
CA VAL A 119 -30.10 -26.85 4.05
C VAL A 119 -28.93 -26.26 4.85
N PRO A 120 -28.15 -27.01 5.64
CA PRO A 120 -27.10 -26.43 6.49
C PRO A 120 -25.95 -25.82 5.64
N GLY A 121 -25.65 -24.54 5.87
CA GLY A 121 -24.77 -23.69 5.05
C GLY A 121 -23.36 -24.18 4.79
N GLN A 122 -22.89 -23.95 3.55
CA GLN A 122 -21.49 -24.13 3.20
C GLN A 122 -20.91 -22.83 2.69
N GLN A 123 -20.33 -22.09 3.64
CA GLN A 123 -19.74 -20.76 3.52
C GLN A 123 -20.75 -19.60 3.27
N LEU A 124 -22.00 -19.66 3.77
CA LEU A 124 -23.08 -18.64 3.70
C LEU A 124 -22.93 -17.54 2.64
N GLN A 125 -23.53 -17.70 1.47
CA GLN A 125 -23.04 -18.25 0.19
C GLN A 125 -21.69 -17.78 -0.35
N LEU A 126 -20.56 -18.42 -0.02
CA LEU A 126 -19.17 -17.89 -0.02
C LEU A 126 -19.00 -16.42 0.34
N PHE A 127 -19.66 -16.13 1.46
CA PHE A 127 -19.87 -14.90 2.20
C PHE A 127 -20.29 -13.68 1.39
N LEU A 128 -21.49 -13.86 0.85
CA LEU A 128 -22.16 -13.02 -0.15
C LEU A 128 -21.21 -12.74 -1.30
N LYS A 129 -20.74 -13.89 -1.82
CA LYS A 129 -19.71 -14.20 -2.80
C LYS A 129 -18.77 -13.05 -3.12
N TYR A 130 -17.95 -12.86 -2.09
CA TYR A 130 -16.64 -12.22 -2.08
C TYR A 130 -16.66 -10.71 -2.27
N ARG A 131 -17.62 -10.10 -1.55
CA ARG A 131 -17.60 -8.71 -1.09
C ARG A 131 -17.25 -7.71 -2.18
N SER A 132 -17.79 -7.93 -3.39
CA SER A 132 -17.91 -6.95 -4.50
C SER A 132 -16.60 -6.32 -5.06
N PHE A 133 -15.46 -6.97 -4.78
CA PHE A 133 -14.15 -6.89 -5.46
C PHE A 133 -13.35 -5.57 -5.44
N LYS A 134 -13.42 -4.80 -4.35
CA LYS A 134 -12.34 -3.86 -3.95
C LYS A 134 -11.71 -4.19 -2.59
N ASP A 135 -12.47 -4.79 -1.64
CA ASP A 135 -12.07 -4.90 -0.22
C ASP A 135 -12.19 -6.33 0.33
N LEU A 136 -11.58 -7.31 -0.33
CA LEU A 136 -11.53 -8.69 0.18
C LEU A 136 -10.77 -8.85 1.52
N PRO A 137 -9.74 -8.05 1.86
CA PRO A 137 -9.14 -8.07 3.19
C PRO A 137 -10.17 -7.91 4.33
N ASP A 138 -11.23 -7.13 4.13
CA ASP A 138 -12.26 -6.93 5.15
C ASP A 138 -13.17 -8.16 5.35
N LEU A 139 -13.10 -9.17 4.48
CA LEU A 139 -13.74 -10.47 4.73
C LEU A 139 -13.18 -11.09 6.02
N PHE A 140 -11.89 -10.91 6.33
CA PHE A 140 -11.23 -11.50 7.50
C PHE A 140 -11.84 -11.01 8.83
N LEU A 141 -12.27 -9.74 8.91
CA LEU A 141 -12.89 -9.14 10.11
C LEU A 141 -14.25 -9.76 10.47
N LEU A 142 -14.88 -10.45 9.53
CA LEU A 142 -16.21 -11.02 9.70
C LEU A 142 -16.21 -12.50 10.14
N TYR A 143 -15.09 -13.19 9.96
CA TYR A 143 -14.86 -14.58 10.38
C TYR A 143 -14.34 -14.71 11.83
N ASP A 144 -14.48 -13.66 12.64
CA ASP A 144 -14.13 -13.60 14.05
C ASP A 144 -15.05 -14.45 14.96
N ASP A 145 -15.29 -15.71 14.61
CA ASP A 145 -15.73 -16.72 15.56
C ASP A 145 -14.61 -17.75 15.69
N GLN A 146 -14.25 -18.04 16.93
CA GLN A 146 -13.10 -18.78 17.43
C GLN A 146 -13.00 -20.26 16.99
N ASP A 147 -13.72 -20.64 15.95
CA ASP A 147 -13.79 -22.00 15.40
C ASP A 147 -12.96 -22.09 14.11
N ASN A 148 -11.63 -21.96 14.26
CA ASN A 148 -10.52 -22.66 13.57
C ASN A 148 -10.61 -23.16 12.10
N GLU A 149 -11.52 -22.70 11.25
CA GLU A 149 -11.42 -22.93 9.81
C GLU A 149 -10.77 -21.72 9.13
N SER A 150 -9.46 -21.82 8.92
CA SER A 150 -8.65 -20.87 8.16
C SER A 150 -9.22 -20.72 6.75
N PHE A 151 -9.88 -19.60 6.47
CA PHE A 151 -10.25 -19.22 5.11
C PHE A 151 -8.97 -19.01 4.28
N ASN A 152 -8.80 -19.78 3.18
CA ASN A 152 -7.60 -19.77 2.34
C ASN A 152 -7.76 -18.88 1.11
N GLU A 153 -6.93 -17.85 0.96
CA GLU A 153 -6.94 -16.90 -0.16
C GLU A 153 -6.70 -17.57 -1.54
N SER A 154 -5.89 -18.63 -1.57
CA SER A 154 -5.67 -19.43 -2.78
C SER A 154 -6.93 -20.17 -3.20
N GLU A 155 -7.68 -20.69 -2.23
CA GLU A 155 -8.95 -21.38 -2.48
C GLU A 155 -10.01 -20.41 -3.00
N LEU A 156 -10.07 -19.20 -2.43
CA LEU A 156 -10.89 -18.09 -2.91
C LEU A 156 -10.57 -17.72 -4.37
N SER A 157 -9.30 -17.50 -4.71
CA SER A 157 -8.90 -17.11 -6.07
C SER A 157 -9.23 -18.21 -7.09
N ASN A 158 -9.06 -19.48 -6.72
CA ASN A 158 -9.41 -20.63 -7.56
C ASN A 158 -10.92 -20.73 -7.82
N GLN A 159 -11.75 -20.22 -6.91
CA GLN A 159 -13.21 -20.18 -7.07
C GLN A 159 -13.69 -18.94 -7.84
N LEU A 160 -12.98 -17.81 -7.76
CA LEU A 160 -13.37 -16.56 -8.41
C LEU A 160 -12.99 -16.47 -9.90
N ILE A 161 -11.78 -16.89 -10.26
CA ILE A 161 -11.27 -16.75 -11.64
C ILE A 161 -12.19 -17.39 -12.68
N PRO A 162 -12.79 -18.59 -12.47
CA PRO A 162 -13.74 -19.16 -13.41
C PRO A 162 -14.99 -18.28 -13.63
N PHE A 163 -15.49 -17.65 -12.56
CA PHE A 163 -16.64 -16.74 -12.65
C PHE A 163 -16.28 -15.48 -13.44
N LEU A 164 -15.16 -14.83 -13.13
CA LEU A 164 -14.68 -13.66 -13.85
C LEU A 164 -14.43 -13.96 -15.33
N ASN A 165 -13.83 -15.12 -15.64
CA ASN A 165 -13.65 -15.57 -17.03
C ASN A 165 -14.99 -15.69 -17.76
N HIS A 166 -16.03 -16.23 -17.10
CA HIS A 166 -17.35 -16.33 -17.69
C HIS A 166 -17.99 -14.96 -17.92
N THR A 167 -18.04 -14.09 -16.90
CA THR A 167 -18.60 -12.73 -17.02
C THR A 167 -17.85 -11.92 -18.09
N PHE A 168 -16.54 -12.12 -18.20
CA PHE A 168 -15.70 -11.47 -19.20
C PHE A 168 -16.09 -11.84 -20.65
N THR A 169 -16.64 -13.03 -20.90
CA THR A 169 -17.18 -13.37 -22.24
C THR A 169 -18.34 -12.46 -22.66
N LEU A 170 -19.00 -11.79 -21.71
CA LEU A 170 -20.10 -10.85 -21.95
C LEU A 170 -19.62 -9.41 -22.16
N LEU A 171 -18.31 -9.12 -22.00
CA LEU A 171 -17.74 -7.79 -22.18
C LEU A 171 -18.10 -7.15 -23.53
N PRO A 172 -18.07 -7.84 -24.69
CA PRO A 172 -18.46 -7.24 -25.96
C PRO A 172 -19.92 -6.74 -25.98
N ILE A 173 -20.83 -7.45 -25.29
CA ILE A 173 -22.24 -7.04 -25.19
C ILE A 173 -22.36 -5.81 -24.29
N MET A 174 -21.65 -5.79 -23.16
CA MET A 174 -21.64 -4.63 -22.27
C MET A 174 -21.07 -3.38 -22.96
N LEU A 175 -20.00 -3.53 -23.77
CA LEU A 175 -19.39 -2.44 -24.55
C LEU A 175 -20.28 -1.94 -25.69
N GLU A 176 -21.23 -2.73 -26.17
CA GLU A 176 -22.22 -2.26 -27.13
C GLU A 176 -23.38 -1.56 -26.42
N ASP A 177 -23.89 -2.16 -25.34
CA ASP A 177 -24.98 -1.60 -24.54
C ASP A 177 -24.60 -0.27 -23.88
N ILE A 178 -23.32 0.00 -23.62
CA ILE A 178 -22.86 1.29 -23.08
C ILE A 178 -23.15 2.47 -24.03
N LYS A 179 -23.37 2.22 -25.32
CA LYS A 179 -23.73 3.24 -26.32
C LYS A 179 -25.22 3.59 -26.30
N ASP A 180 -26.03 2.83 -25.56
CA ASP A 180 -27.47 3.04 -25.40
C ASP A 180 -27.75 3.71 -24.05
N ASP A 181 -28.24 4.95 -24.08
CA ASP A 181 -28.54 5.77 -22.90
C ASP A 181 -29.40 5.06 -21.84
N LYS A 182 -30.26 4.12 -22.25
CA LYS A 182 -31.12 3.38 -21.33
C LYS A 182 -30.39 2.27 -20.57
N LYS A 183 -29.29 1.77 -21.14
CA LYS A 183 -28.53 0.63 -20.63
C LYS A 183 -27.18 1.02 -20.02
N GLN A 184 -26.70 2.23 -20.32
CA GLN A 184 -25.43 2.79 -19.81
C GLN A 184 -25.15 2.46 -18.35
N LEU A 185 -26.09 2.71 -17.44
CA LEU A 185 -25.87 2.46 -16.01
C LEU A 185 -25.54 0.99 -15.72
N PHE A 186 -26.28 0.05 -16.29
CA PHE A 186 -26.06 -1.38 -16.08
C PHE A 186 -24.77 -1.85 -16.74
N SER A 187 -24.47 -1.36 -17.94
CA SER A 187 -23.22 -1.69 -18.63
C SER A 187 -22.00 -1.17 -17.87
N LEU A 188 -22.04 0.08 -17.37
CA LEU A 188 -20.97 0.67 -16.57
C LEU A 188 -20.72 -0.11 -15.28
N ILE A 189 -21.79 -0.48 -14.57
CA ILE A 189 -21.68 -1.32 -13.39
C ILE A 189 -21.11 -2.68 -13.81
N GLY A 190 -21.70 -3.38 -14.77
CA GLY A 190 -21.24 -4.69 -15.25
C GLY A 190 -19.75 -4.74 -15.60
N ILE A 191 -19.27 -3.75 -16.36
CA ILE A 191 -17.85 -3.62 -16.73
C ILE A 191 -16.98 -3.38 -15.49
N ARG A 192 -17.40 -2.49 -14.58
CA ARG A 192 -16.70 -2.26 -13.31
C ARG A 192 -16.58 -3.54 -12.48
N GLY A 193 -17.55 -4.45 -12.58
CA GLY A 193 -17.57 -5.74 -11.87
C GLY A 193 -16.54 -6.74 -12.37
N LEU A 194 -15.93 -6.48 -13.52
CA LEU A 194 -14.83 -7.27 -14.05
C LEU A 194 -13.47 -6.88 -13.44
N PHE A 195 -13.37 -5.74 -12.73
CA PHE A 195 -12.12 -5.31 -12.11
C PHE A 195 -11.92 -6.04 -10.78
N TYR A 196 -10.89 -6.89 -10.72
CA TYR A 196 -10.45 -7.63 -9.53
C TYR A 196 -8.92 -7.62 -9.48
N ILE A 197 -8.34 -7.37 -8.30
CA ILE A 197 -6.89 -7.12 -8.13
C ILE A 197 -6.12 -8.35 -7.58
N GLY A 198 -6.80 -9.47 -7.30
CA GLY A 198 -6.14 -10.67 -6.74
C GLY A 198 -5.30 -11.48 -7.75
N ASN A 199 -4.50 -12.40 -7.22
CA ASN A 199 -3.47 -13.15 -7.94
C ASN A 199 -4.03 -13.91 -9.17
N GLY A 200 -3.66 -13.46 -10.38
CA GLY A 200 -3.87 -14.18 -11.65
C GLY A 200 -4.95 -13.63 -12.59
N TRP A 201 -5.71 -12.60 -12.21
CA TRP A 201 -6.71 -11.95 -13.07
C TRP A 201 -6.23 -10.59 -13.58
N ASN A 202 -6.42 -10.31 -14.87
CA ASN A 202 -6.17 -8.98 -15.44
C ASN A 202 -7.10 -8.69 -16.63
N CYS A 203 -8.13 -7.88 -16.41
CA CYS A 203 -9.06 -7.46 -17.46
C CYS A 203 -8.67 -6.14 -18.16
N HIS A 204 -7.66 -5.42 -17.66
CA HIS A 204 -7.33 -4.05 -18.12
C HIS A 204 -6.99 -4.00 -19.61
N GLY A 205 -6.20 -4.95 -20.11
CA GLY A 205 -5.76 -5.00 -21.52
C GLY A 205 -6.87 -5.31 -22.54
N PHE A 206 -8.12 -5.48 -22.11
CA PHE A 206 -9.24 -5.74 -23.00
C PHE A 206 -10.19 -4.55 -23.16
N ILE A 207 -10.05 -3.53 -22.31
CA ILE A 207 -10.80 -2.26 -22.42
C ILE A 207 -9.83 -1.23 -23.03
N VAL A 208 -9.61 -1.36 -24.34
CA VAL A 208 -8.57 -0.60 -25.06
C VAL A 208 -9.03 0.83 -25.41
N ASN A 209 -10.35 1.08 -25.47
CA ASN A 209 -10.88 2.38 -25.87
C ASN A 209 -11.63 3.09 -24.73
N VAL A 210 -11.01 4.14 -24.18
CA VAL A 210 -11.55 4.96 -23.08
C VAL A 210 -12.46 6.11 -23.60
N GLU A 211 -12.45 6.39 -24.90
CA GLU A 211 -13.21 7.49 -25.53
C GLU A 211 -14.72 7.46 -25.20
N PRO A 212 -15.44 6.31 -25.30
CA PRO A 212 -16.86 6.27 -24.97
C PRO A 212 -17.12 6.59 -23.49
N LEU A 213 -16.21 6.17 -22.60
CA LEU A 213 -16.31 6.44 -21.17
C LEU A 213 -16.10 7.93 -20.88
N MET A 214 -15.11 8.56 -21.52
CA MET A 214 -14.87 10.00 -21.38
C MET A 214 -16.02 10.85 -21.90
N THR A 215 -16.63 10.44 -23.02
CA THR A 215 -17.82 11.10 -23.57
C THR A 215 -18.98 11.02 -22.58
N ILE A 216 -19.29 9.83 -22.07
CA ILE A 216 -20.35 9.63 -21.07
C ILE A 216 -20.06 10.44 -19.80
N PHE A 217 -18.80 10.46 -19.34
CA PHE A 217 -18.42 11.22 -18.16
C PHE A 217 -18.64 12.72 -18.36
N LYS A 218 -18.21 13.26 -19.49
CA LYS A 218 -18.41 14.67 -19.83
C LYS A 218 -19.89 15.04 -19.97
N ASP A 219 -20.65 14.27 -20.75
CA ASP A 219 -22.06 14.57 -21.00
C ASP A 219 -22.91 14.48 -19.74
N SER A 220 -22.63 13.49 -18.87
CA SER A 220 -23.31 13.36 -17.57
C SER A 220 -22.91 14.47 -16.60
N PHE A 221 -21.63 14.86 -16.58
CA PHE A 221 -21.15 15.99 -15.77
C PHE A 221 -21.79 17.32 -16.20
N ASP A 222 -21.77 17.63 -17.50
CA ASP A 222 -22.37 18.85 -18.06
C ASP A 222 -23.88 18.90 -17.79
N SER A 223 -24.56 17.75 -17.83
CA SER A 223 -25.98 17.63 -17.52
C SER A 223 -26.31 17.84 -16.04
N ILE A 224 -25.39 17.49 -15.13
CA ILE A 224 -25.52 17.80 -13.70
C ILE A 224 -25.39 19.31 -13.49
N LEU A 225 -24.40 19.95 -14.13
CA LEU A 225 -24.18 21.40 -14.02
C LEU A 225 -25.38 22.22 -14.52
N SER A 226 -26.08 21.73 -15.55
CA SER A 226 -27.23 22.41 -16.13
C SER A 226 -28.55 22.22 -15.37
N ASN A 227 -28.58 21.45 -14.27
CA ASN A 227 -29.75 21.18 -13.43
C ASN A 227 -30.95 20.57 -14.20
N HIS A 228 -30.73 19.58 -15.08
CA HIS A 228 -31.82 18.90 -15.79
C HIS A 228 -32.75 18.07 -14.87
N LYS A 229 -34.00 17.85 -15.31
CA LYS A 229 -35.11 17.26 -14.51
C LYS A 229 -34.89 15.83 -13.99
N ASP A 230 -33.95 15.07 -14.56
CA ASP A 230 -33.62 13.68 -14.15
C ASP A 230 -32.25 13.59 -13.47
N THR A 231 -31.98 14.49 -12.52
CA THR A 231 -30.68 14.58 -11.83
C THR A 231 -30.21 13.24 -11.25
N LYS A 232 -31.12 12.46 -10.65
CA LYS A 232 -30.80 11.21 -9.96
C LYS A 232 -30.12 10.16 -10.84
N TYR A 233 -30.70 9.86 -12.01
CA TYR A 233 -30.15 8.85 -12.92
C TYR A 233 -28.80 9.31 -13.52
N ILE A 234 -28.72 10.58 -13.91
CA ILE A 234 -27.51 11.17 -14.50
C ILE A 234 -26.36 11.18 -13.49
N HIS A 235 -26.62 11.50 -12.23
CA HIS A 235 -25.63 11.40 -11.16
C HIS A 235 -25.11 9.97 -10.98
N LEU A 236 -25.99 8.95 -11.06
CA LEU A 236 -25.56 7.55 -10.96
C LEU A 236 -24.65 7.14 -12.12
N ILE A 237 -24.95 7.59 -13.34
CA ILE A 237 -24.06 7.39 -14.49
C ILE A 237 -22.72 8.07 -14.24
N CYS A 238 -22.71 9.36 -13.89
CA CYS A 238 -21.50 10.15 -13.66
C CYS A 238 -20.59 9.53 -12.57
N ASN A 239 -21.19 9.05 -11.49
CA ASN A 239 -20.46 8.38 -10.40
C ASN A 239 -19.88 7.03 -10.82
N ASN A 240 -20.60 6.22 -11.60
CA ASN A 240 -20.11 4.91 -12.01
C ASN A 240 -19.06 5.00 -13.12
N VAL A 241 -19.19 5.95 -14.06
CA VAL A 241 -18.20 6.15 -15.10
C VAL A 241 -16.90 6.73 -14.55
N SER A 242 -16.95 7.69 -13.61
CA SER A 242 -15.73 8.20 -12.94
C SER A 242 -15.01 7.11 -12.15
N ARG A 243 -15.75 6.25 -11.41
CA ARG A 243 -15.19 5.06 -10.74
C ARG A 243 -14.52 4.09 -11.70
N LEU A 244 -15.17 3.80 -12.82
CA LEU A 244 -14.64 2.89 -13.83
C LEU A 244 -13.37 3.44 -14.46
N ILE A 245 -13.34 4.74 -14.81
CA ILE A 245 -12.14 5.40 -15.32
C ILE A 245 -11.03 5.38 -14.27
N ALA A 246 -11.33 5.66 -13.00
CA ALA A 246 -10.35 5.60 -11.91
C ALA A 246 -9.68 4.21 -11.81
N ASN A 247 -10.47 3.14 -11.92
CA ASN A 247 -9.96 1.76 -11.94
C ASN A 247 -9.09 1.49 -13.17
N LEU A 248 -9.51 1.95 -14.35
CA LEU A 248 -8.73 1.82 -15.60
C LEU A 248 -7.40 2.56 -15.52
N THR A 249 -7.39 3.72 -14.87
CA THR A 249 -6.19 4.55 -14.76
C THR A 249 -5.23 4.11 -13.67
N PHE A 250 -5.52 3.08 -12.88
CA PHE A 250 -4.70 2.69 -11.73
C PHE A 250 -3.21 2.51 -12.10
N ARG A 251 -2.34 3.26 -11.39
CA ARG A 251 -0.93 3.54 -11.75
C ARG A 251 -0.11 2.34 -12.18
N GLU A 252 -0.08 1.26 -11.41
CA GLU A 252 0.75 0.09 -11.70
C GLU A 252 0.33 -0.61 -13.01
N LYS A 253 -0.97 -0.59 -13.31
CA LYS A 253 -1.53 -1.23 -14.50
C LYS A 253 -1.41 -0.33 -15.73
N MET A 254 -1.58 0.99 -15.58
CA MET A 254 -1.35 1.95 -16.65
C MET A 254 0.11 1.98 -17.12
N LYS A 255 1.08 1.87 -16.19
CA LYS A 255 2.50 1.71 -16.54
C LYS A 255 2.71 0.45 -17.37
N LEU A 256 2.11 -0.67 -16.99
CA LEU A 256 2.18 -1.92 -17.76
C LEU A 256 1.53 -1.79 -19.15
N MET A 257 0.35 -1.18 -19.26
CA MET A 257 -0.33 -0.98 -20.57
C MET A 257 0.46 -0.05 -21.49
N THR A 258 0.96 1.07 -20.97
CA THR A 258 1.78 2.03 -21.74
C THR A 258 3.08 1.39 -22.25
N LEU A 259 3.66 0.47 -21.48
CA LEU A 259 4.85 -0.28 -21.89
C LEU A 259 4.57 -1.31 -23.00
N LEU A 260 3.35 -1.87 -23.01
CA LEU A 260 2.94 -2.90 -23.97
C LEU A 260 2.36 -2.30 -25.27
N GLU A 261 1.71 -1.14 -25.21
CA GLU A 261 1.01 -0.52 -26.33
C GLU A 261 1.76 0.73 -26.82
N LYS A 262 2.75 0.53 -27.70
CA LYS A 262 3.58 1.63 -28.22
C LYS A 262 2.86 2.63 -29.14
N ASP A 263 1.65 2.32 -29.64
CA ASP A 263 1.07 3.04 -30.80
C ASP A 263 -0.39 3.54 -30.63
N GLN A 264 -1.02 3.41 -29.45
CA GLN A 264 -2.38 3.96 -29.23
C GLN A 264 -2.42 4.91 -28.03
N GLU A 265 -2.74 6.17 -28.29
CA GLU A 265 -2.91 7.19 -27.25
C GLU A 265 -4.33 7.07 -26.66
N MET A 266 -4.46 6.44 -25.49
CA MET A 266 -5.76 6.25 -24.81
C MET A 266 -6.39 7.54 -24.28
N ILE A 267 -5.58 8.58 -24.02
CA ILE A 267 -6.00 9.85 -23.41
C ILE A 267 -5.60 11.00 -24.32
N THR A 268 -6.57 11.77 -24.80
CA THR A 268 -6.37 12.91 -25.70
C THR A 268 -6.23 14.22 -24.93
N ASN A 269 -5.76 15.28 -25.58
CA ASN A 269 -5.73 16.63 -24.99
C ASN A 269 -7.13 17.14 -24.59
N GLU A 270 -8.19 16.72 -25.29
CA GLU A 270 -9.56 17.08 -24.92
C GLU A 270 -10.00 16.39 -23.62
N HIS A 271 -9.57 15.14 -23.40
CA HIS A 271 -9.78 14.44 -22.13
C HIS A 271 -9.08 15.15 -20.98
N LEU A 272 -7.80 15.49 -21.14
CA LEU A 272 -7.04 16.22 -20.11
C LEU A 272 -7.69 17.57 -19.79
N LYS A 273 -8.14 18.31 -20.82
CA LYS A 273 -8.83 19.59 -20.62
C LYS A 273 -10.10 19.45 -19.80
N PHE A 274 -10.92 18.44 -20.12
CA PHE A 274 -12.13 18.16 -19.37
C PHE A 274 -11.81 17.79 -17.92
N LEU A 275 -10.88 16.86 -17.69
CA LEU A 275 -10.49 16.40 -16.35
C LEU A 275 -9.93 17.54 -15.49
N GLY A 276 -9.09 18.41 -16.05
CA GLY A 276 -8.59 19.60 -15.34
C GLY A 276 -9.70 20.59 -14.98
N GLY A 277 -10.71 20.72 -15.83
CA GLY A 277 -11.83 21.66 -15.64
C GLY A 277 -12.90 21.22 -14.62
N ILE A 278 -12.96 19.93 -14.25
CA ILE A 278 -13.96 19.41 -13.29
C ILE A 278 -13.89 20.17 -11.95
N PHE A 279 -12.67 20.40 -11.46
CA PHE A 279 -12.42 20.99 -10.14
C PHE A 279 -12.82 22.46 -10.03
N ALA A 280 -13.04 23.16 -11.15
CA ALA A 280 -13.61 24.52 -11.13
C ALA A 280 -15.02 24.56 -10.50
N ASN A 281 -15.71 23.43 -10.43
CA ASN A 281 -17.06 23.29 -9.90
C ASN A 281 -17.11 22.75 -8.45
N HIS A 282 -15.98 22.76 -7.73
CA HIS A 282 -15.87 22.18 -6.37
C HIS A 282 -16.88 22.72 -5.34
N GLN A 283 -17.48 23.89 -5.58
CA GLN A 283 -18.47 24.50 -4.69
C GLN A 283 -19.84 23.82 -4.74
N GLN A 284 -20.10 22.98 -5.74
CA GLN A 284 -21.36 22.25 -5.84
C GLN A 284 -21.33 21.02 -4.92
N GLU A 285 -22.32 20.93 -4.01
CA GLU A 285 -22.39 19.85 -3.01
C GLU A 285 -22.64 18.48 -3.66
N ASN A 286 -23.46 18.44 -4.71
CA ASN A 286 -23.82 17.21 -5.44
C ASN A 286 -22.69 16.62 -6.31
N LEU A 287 -21.50 17.24 -6.33
CA LEU A 287 -20.32 16.77 -7.06
C LEU A 287 -19.24 16.15 -6.17
N GLU A 288 -19.46 16.05 -4.84
CA GLU A 288 -18.43 15.59 -3.89
C GLU A 288 -17.76 14.27 -4.34
N LEU A 289 -18.55 13.23 -4.61
CA LEU A 289 -18.03 11.93 -5.05
C LEU A 289 -17.35 11.97 -6.43
N VAL A 290 -17.88 12.79 -7.34
CA VAL A 290 -17.27 12.96 -8.68
C VAL A 290 -15.90 13.61 -8.56
N LEU A 291 -15.74 14.59 -7.68
CA LEU A 291 -14.47 15.26 -7.41
C LEU A 291 -13.45 14.31 -6.80
N GLU A 292 -13.86 13.44 -5.87
CA GLU A 292 -13.00 12.42 -5.26
C GLU A 292 -12.43 11.44 -6.29
N TYR A 293 -13.27 10.88 -7.16
CA TYR A 293 -12.78 9.99 -8.23
C TYR A 293 -12.00 10.76 -9.29
N SER A 294 -12.33 12.02 -9.55
CA SER A 294 -11.55 12.86 -10.47
C SER A 294 -10.14 13.12 -9.94
N LEU A 295 -9.98 13.34 -8.62
CA LEU A 295 -8.65 13.42 -7.99
C LEU A 295 -7.84 12.15 -8.22
N LEU A 296 -8.45 10.97 -8.04
CA LEU A 296 -7.78 9.69 -8.30
C LEU A 296 -7.42 9.51 -9.78
N ILE A 297 -8.32 9.83 -10.71
CA ILE A 297 -8.05 9.72 -12.15
C ILE A 297 -6.86 10.61 -12.51
N VAL A 298 -6.91 11.87 -12.11
CA VAL A 298 -5.90 12.87 -12.45
C VAL A 298 -4.56 12.54 -11.78
N GLY A 299 -4.55 12.16 -10.51
CA GLY A 299 -3.36 11.68 -9.80
C GLY A 299 -2.69 10.53 -10.57
N ASN A 300 -3.43 9.46 -10.83
CA ASN A 300 -2.95 8.31 -11.58
C ASN A 300 -2.37 8.67 -12.97
N LEU A 301 -3.04 9.56 -13.72
CA LEU A 301 -2.55 10.01 -15.02
C LEU A 301 -1.24 10.79 -14.89
N THR A 302 -1.16 11.71 -13.93
CA THR A 302 0.05 12.51 -13.68
C THR A 302 1.23 11.66 -13.23
N ALA A 303 0.99 10.56 -12.51
CA ALA A 303 2.00 9.62 -12.08
C ALA A 303 2.47 8.64 -13.18
N THR A 304 1.82 8.68 -14.36
CA THR A 304 2.08 7.77 -15.48
C THR A 304 2.91 8.43 -16.59
N LYS A 305 2.59 9.68 -16.98
CA LYS A 305 3.32 10.42 -18.03
C LYS A 305 3.55 11.87 -17.62
N VAL A 306 4.79 12.32 -17.79
CA VAL A 306 5.22 13.70 -17.51
C VAL A 306 4.44 14.69 -18.37
N GLU A 307 4.24 14.38 -19.65
CA GLU A 307 3.54 15.26 -20.58
C GLU A 307 2.09 15.53 -20.17
N TRP A 308 1.40 14.51 -19.64
CA TRP A 308 0.03 14.67 -19.13
C TRP A 308 0.01 15.50 -17.85
N ARG A 309 0.92 15.23 -16.91
CA ARG A 309 1.09 16.03 -15.69
C ARG A 309 1.31 17.50 -16.02
N ASP A 310 2.28 17.79 -16.86
CA ASP A 310 2.70 19.15 -17.18
C ASP A 310 1.58 19.89 -17.95
N THR A 311 0.88 19.21 -18.86
CA THR A 311 -0.30 19.79 -19.54
C THR A 311 -1.41 20.14 -18.54
N LEU A 312 -1.76 19.23 -17.63
CA LEU A 312 -2.78 19.47 -16.62
C LEU A 312 -2.41 20.62 -15.68
N VAL A 313 -1.16 20.65 -15.21
CA VAL A 313 -0.67 21.67 -14.27
C VAL A 313 -0.52 23.03 -14.94
N HIS A 314 0.16 23.11 -16.08
CA HIS A 314 0.57 24.39 -16.67
C HIS A 314 -0.43 24.94 -17.69
N GLU A 315 -1.05 24.09 -18.53
CA GLU A 315 -1.99 24.56 -19.55
C GLU A 315 -3.43 24.66 -19.02
N TYR A 316 -3.83 23.73 -18.17
CA TYR A 316 -5.21 23.66 -17.65
C TYR A 316 -5.37 24.15 -16.21
N GLY A 317 -4.31 24.66 -15.58
CA GLY A 317 -4.39 25.30 -14.27
C GLY A 317 -4.90 24.38 -13.16
N LEU A 318 -4.63 23.08 -13.26
CA LEU A 318 -5.14 22.09 -12.31
C LEU A 318 -4.87 22.50 -10.86
N MET A 319 -3.66 22.96 -10.57
CA MET A 319 -3.26 23.30 -9.20
C MET A 319 -4.04 24.48 -8.63
N ASP A 320 -4.38 25.49 -9.44
CA ASP A 320 -5.20 26.62 -9.00
C ASP A 320 -6.58 26.14 -8.53
N HIS A 321 -7.20 25.21 -9.26
CA HIS A 321 -8.48 24.64 -8.88
C HIS A 321 -8.40 23.75 -7.63
N ILE A 322 -7.33 22.97 -7.48
CA ILE A 322 -7.11 22.13 -6.31
C ILE A 322 -6.88 22.99 -5.06
N TYR A 323 -6.12 24.08 -5.16
CA TYR A 323 -5.91 25.01 -4.05
C TYR A 323 -7.21 25.70 -3.61
N ASP A 324 -8.02 26.17 -4.56
CA ASP A 324 -9.32 26.77 -4.26
C ASP A 324 -10.27 25.80 -3.53
N MET A 325 -10.17 24.51 -3.83
CA MET A 325 -10.95 23.44 -3.20
C MET A 325 -10.46 23.14 -1.79
N MET A 326 -9.13 23.07 -1.61
CA MET A 326 -8.45 22.82 -0.33
C MET A 326 -8.82 23.85 0.75
N ASP A 327 -8.98 25.12 0.37
CA ASP A 327 -9.35 26.19 1.32
C ASP A 327 -10.79 26.07 1.85
N LYS A 328 -11.65 25.26 1.20
CA LYS A 328 -13.10 25.25 1.44
C LYS A 328 -13.66 23.91 1.93
N LYS A 329 -12.96 22.79 1.74
CA LYS A 329 -13.49 21.44 2.03
C LYS A 329 -12.48 20.55 2.78
N ALA A 330 -12.68 20.42 4.09
CA ALA A 330 -11.88 19.53 4.94
C ALA A 330 -12.26 18.03 4.82
N THR A 331 -13.31 17.65 4.09
CA THR A 331 -13.80 16.25 4.03
C THR A 331 -13.04 15.36 3.06
N GLN A 332 -12.21 15.92 2.17
CA GLN A 332 -11.57 15.17 1.06
C GLN A 332 -10.08 14.88 1.28
N LEU A 333 -9.61 14.85 2.54
CA LEU A 333 -8.18 14.78 2.88
C LEU A 333 -7.47 13.55 2.30
N ASP A 334 -8.07 12.37 2.34
CA ASP A 334 -7.45 11.13 1.85
C ASP A 334 -7.18 11.20 0.33
N TYR A 335 -8.14 11.70 -0.45
CA TYR A 335 -8.01 11.84 -1.90
C TYR A 335 -7.01 12.93 -2.31
N ILE A 336 -6.94 14.04 -1.56
CA ILE A 336 -5.97 15.10 -1.81
C ILE A 336 -4.55 14.60 -1.46
N THR A 337 -4.40 13.84 -0.36
CA THR A 337 -3.10 13.27 0.01
C THR A 337 -2.60 12.30 -1.06
N SER A 338 -3.45 11.36 -1.50
CA SER A 338 -3.14 10.44 -2.59
C SER A 338 -2.77 11.18 -3.89
N PHE A 339 -3.50 12.24 -4.24
CA PHE A 339 -3.18 13.08 -5.40
C PHE A 339 -1.80 13.75 -5.28
N PHE A 340 -1.44 14.28 -4.11
CA PHE A 340 -0.11 14.88 -3.88
C PHE A 340 1.01 13.87 -4.04
N THR A 341 0.80 12.66 -3.52
CA THR A 341 1.73 11.56 -3.68
C THR A 341 1.94 11.21 -5.14
N ASP A 342 0.85 11.06 -5.90
CA ASP A 342 0.90 10.68 -7.30
C ASP A 342 1.59 11.73 -8.18
N ILE A 343 1.19 13.01 -8.04
CA ILE A 343 1.68 14.08 -8.91
C ILE A 343 3.17 14.38 -8.70
N THR A 344 3.70 14.06 -7.52
CA THR A 344 5.13 14.22 -7.18
C THR A 344 5.99 13.00 -7.50
N SER A 345 5.40 11.91 -7.99
CA SER A 345 6.07 10.60 -8.07
C SER A 345 6.84 10.30 -9.37
N ILE A 346 6.95 11.27 -10.28
CA ILE A 346 7.56 11.08 -11.61
C ILE A 346 8.58 12.18 -11.92
N GLU A 347 9.68 11.77 -12.55
CA GLU A 347 10.81 12.62 -12.96
C GLU A 347 10.63 13.16 -14.40
N PRO A 348 11.02 14.41 -14.70
CA PRO A 348 11.57 15.43 -13.79
C PRO A 348 10.52 15.93 -12.79
N PRO A 349 10.91 16.44 -11.61
CA PRO A 349 9.96 16.90 -10.60
C PRO A 349 9.18 18.15 -11.06
N LEU A 350 8.06 18.44 -10.39
CA LEU A 350 7.31 19.68 -10.56
C LEU A 350 8.13 20.91 -10.14
N ASP A 351 7.76 22.09 -10.63
CA ASP A 351 8.33 23.35 -10.15
C ASP A 351 8.16 23.51 -8.63
N TRP A 352 9.23 23.91 -7.96
CA TRP A 352 9.26 24.02 -6.50
C TRP A 352 8.13 24.89 -5.93
N ASN A 353 7.74 25.97 -6.60
CA ASN A 353 6.65 26.85 -6.15
C ASN A 353 5.32 26.09 -6.00
N VAL A 354 5.06 25.10 -6.87
CA VAL A 354 3.86 24.25 -6.79
C VAL A 354 3.97 23.29 -5.60
N VAL A 355 5.15 22.67 -5.44
CA VAL A 355 5.45 21.74 -4.34
C VAL A 355 5.40 22.45 -2.99
N GLU A 356 5.87 23.69 -2.89
CA GLU A 356 5.88 24.46 -1.65
C GLU A 356 4.46 24.70 -1.11
N ILE A 357 3.51 25.01 -1.98
CA ILE A 357 2.10 25.17 -1.58
C ILE A 357 1.51 23.83 -1.12
N MET A 358 1.85 22.72 -1.79
CA MET A 358 1.46 21.37 -1.34
C MET A 358 2.01 21.08 0.06
N CYS A 359 3.29 21.39 0.31
CA CYS A 359 3.92 21.24 1.62
C CYS A 359 3.21 22.06 2.69
N GLU A 360 2.88 23.33 2.41
CA GLU A 360 2.17 24.19 3.36
C GLU A 360 0.81 23.61 3.77
N TYR A 361 0.04 23.12 2.80
CA TYR A 361 -1.25 22.50 3.10
C TYR A 361 -1.11 21.16 3.84
N ALA A 362 -0.20 20.30 3.37
CA ALA A 362 0.03 18.99 3.97
C ALA A 362 0.45 19.12 5.44
N CYS A 363 1.26 20.14 5.77
CA CYS A 363 1.65 20.40 7.15
C CYS A 363 0.50 20.85 8.04
N ARG A 364 -0.45 21.61 7.49
CA ARG A 364 -1.62 22.09 8.23
C ARG A 364 -2.65 20.98 8.47
N ASN A 365 -2.80 20.04 7.53
CA ASN A 365 -3.93 19.11 7.54
C ASN A 365 -3.55 17.63 7.70
N PHE A 366 -2.43 17.17 7.13
CA PHE A 366 -2.11 15.74 7.09
C PHE A 366 -1.29 15.29 8.30
N MET A 367 -0.35 16.12 8.79
CA MET A 367 0.56 15.74 9.89
C MET A 367 -0.16 15.36 11.20
N SER A 368 -1.40 15.81 11.40
CA SER A 368 -2.22 15.47 12.56
C SER A 368 -3.24 14.35 12.32
N ASP A 369 -3.46 13.95 11.06
CA ASP A 369 -4.45 12.93 10.71
C ASP A 369 -3.78 11.57 10.49
N LYS A 370 -4.19 10.59 11.30
CA LYS A 370 -3.67 9.21 11.21
C LYS A 370 -4.11 8.48 9.94
N LYS A 371 -5.21 8.90 9.30
CA LYS A 371 -5.70 8.27 8.07
C LYS A 371 -4.79 8.56 6.88
N CYS A 372 -4.20 9.76 6.86
CA CYS A 372 -3.33 10.20 5.78
C CYS A 372 -1.86 9.78 5.97
N THR A 373 -1.49 9.13 7.09
CA THR A 373 -0.08 8.84 7.42
C THR A 373 0.66 8.13 6.29
N ARG A 374 0.07 7.09 5.67
CA ARG A 374 0.72 6.31 4.61
C ARG A 374 1.02 7.16 3.39
N ASP A 375 -0.02 7.74 2.80
CA ASP A 375 0.13 8.55 1.58
C ASP A 375 1.03 9.77 1.83
N PHE A 376 0.94 10.38 3.01
CA PHE A 376 1.80 11.50 3.39
C PHE A 376 3.27 11.09 3.56
N CYS A 377 3.57 9.90 4.07
CA CYS A 377 4.94 9.38 4.12
C CYS A 377 5.53 9.18 2.73
N LEU A 378 4.74 8.68 1.78
CA LEU A 378 5.17 8.51 0.39
C LEU A 378 5.32 9.87 -0.33
N PHE A 379 4.41 10.82 -0.08
CA PHE A 379 4.59 12.21 -0.52
C PHE A 379 5.87 12.83 0.04
N LEU A 380 6.13 12.64 1.34
CA LEU A 380 7.34 13.11 2.01
C LEU A 380 8.61 12.53 1.37
N GLN A 381 8.61 11.24 1.05
CA GLN A 381 9.71 10.62 0.34
C GLN A 381 9.95 11.29 -1.03
N ASN A 382 8.89 11.51 -1.81
CA ASN A 382 9.01 12.16 -3.13
C ASN A 382 9.56 13.59 -3.03
N ILE A 383 9.04 14.40 -2.11
CA ILE A 383 9.52 15.79 -1.97
C ILE A 383 10.96 15.87 -1.48
N THR A 384 11.43 14.93 -0.66
CA THR A 384 12.84 14.94 -0.19
C THR A 384 13.85 14.58 -1.28
N LEU A 385 13.40 14.01 -2.40
CA LEU A 385 14.22 13.80 -3.59
C LEU A 385 14.25 15.03 -4.51
N HIS A 386 13.39 16.01 -4.29
CA HIS A 386 13.34 17.22 -5.09
C HIS A 386 14.65 18.03 -4.97
N PRO A 387 15.27 18.50 -6.08
CA PRO A 387 16.54 19.24 -6.04
C PRO A 387 16.53 20.48 -5.14
N ASP A 388 15.41 21.20 -5.10
CA ASP A 388 15.21 22.38 -4.26
C ASP A 388 14.74 22.09 -2.82
N SER A 389 14.53 20.82 -2.44
CA SER A 389 14.14 20.45 -1.07
C SER A 389 15.34 20.56 -0.12
N THR A 390 15.66 21.79 0.28
CA THR A 390 16.76 22.06 1.20
C THR A 390 16.43 21.69 2.65
N LEU A 391 17.47 21.50 3.46
CA LEU A 391 17.36 21.38 4.92
C LEU A 391 16.54 22.49 5.60
N ALA A 392 16.58 23.71 5.06
CA ALA A 392 15.83 24.85 5.61
C ALA A 392 14.32 24.64 5.46
N ILE A 393 13.89 24.11 4.31
CA ILE A 393 12.49 23.78 4.02
C ILE A 393 12.01 22.64 4.92
N ILE A 394 12.81 21.56 5.03
CA ILE A 394 12.49 20.42 5.89
C ILE A 394 12.22 20.89 7.33
N ARG A 395 13.06 21.79 7.86
CA ARG A 395 12.89 22.37 9.20
C ARG A 395 11.72 23.35 9.30
N GLN A 396 11.51 24.19 8.28
CA GLN A 396 10.42 25.18 8.23
C GLN A 396 9.06 24.48 8.42
N TYR A 397 8.89 23.33 7.76
CA TYR A 397 7.68 22.54 7.78
C TYR A 397 7.66 21.46 8.88
N ARG A 398 8.71 21.36 9.70
CA ARG A 398 8.87 20.35 10.77
C ARG A 398 8.71 18.91 10.28
N LEU A 399 9.08 18.65 9.03
CA LEU A 399 8.95 17.33 8.40
C LEU A 399 9.89 16.32 9.06
N ASP A 400 11.05 16.80 9.53
CA ASP A 400 12.00 16.02 10.32
C ASP A 400 11.38 15.52 11.63
N GLN A 401 10.73 16.41 12.38
CA GLN A 401 10.08 16.05 13.63
C GLN A 401 8.94 15.06 13.40
N TYR A 402 8.14 15.26 12.34
CA TYR A 402 7.09 14.32 11.98
C TYR A 402 7.62 12.93 11.66
N SER A 403 8.69 12.82 10.86
CA SER A 403 9.30 11.53 10.55
C SER A 403 9.73 10.79 11.83
N ILE A 404 10.38 11.49 12.76
CA ILE A 404 10.85 10.92 14.03
C ILE A 404 9.68 10.51 14.94
N ASP A 405 8.68 11.38 15.12
CA ASP A 405 7.54 11.11 15.98
C ASP A 405 6.69 9.95 15.45
N THR A 406 6.47 9.93 14.14
CA THR A 406 5.70 8.89 13.46
C THR A 406 6.44 7.56 13.54
N LEU A 407 7.73 7.51 13.20
CA LEU A 407 8.53 6.29 13.29
C LEU A 407 8.55 5.75 14.72
N ASN A 408 8.72 6.61 15.73
CA ASN A 408 8.66 6.22 17.14
C ASN A 408 7.29 5.66 17.56
N GLN A 409 6.19 6.19 17.01
CA GLN A 409 4.85 5.65 17.26
C GLN A 409 4.67 4.28 16.60
N LEU A 410 5.04 4.14 15.32
CA LEU A 410 4.88 2.91 14.55
C LEU A 410 5.73 1.77 15.12
N THR A 411 6.98 2.03 15.50
CA THR A 411 7.84 1.01 16.11
C THR A 411 7.27 0.49 17.44
N LYS A 412 6.61 1.34 18.24
CA LYS A 412 5.91 0.88 19.46
C LYS A 412 4.75 -0.05 19.13
N GLN A 413 4.00 0.26 18.07
CA GLN A 413 2.88 -0.58 17.63
C GLN A 413 3.37 -1.93 17.09
N LEU A 414 4.47 -1.96 16.32
CA LEU A 414 5.09 -3.19 15.85
C LEU A 414 5.55 -4.09 17.01
N LEU A 415 6.18 -3.50 18.04
CA LEU A 415 6.56 -4.25 19.24
C LEU A 415 5.33 -4.86 19.94
N ASP A 416 4.28 -4.06 20.15
CA ASP A 416 3.03 -4.53 20.77
C ASP A 416 2.38 -5.70 19.99
N ILE A 417 2.47 -5.68 18.65
CA ILE A 417 1.97 -6.76 17.79
C ILE A 417 2.81 -8.02 17.98
N SER A 418 4.15 -7.89 17.94
CA SER A 418 5.08 -9.01 18.12
C SER A 418 4.93 -9.72 19.47
N GLU A 419 4.57 -8.99 20.53
CA GLU A 419 4.37 -9.54 21.87
C GLU A 419 3.01 -10.24 22.07
N LYS A 420 1.97 -9.87 21.29
CA LYS A 420 0.59 -10.33 21.51
C LYS A 420 0.19 -11.57 20.70
N GLY A 421 0.92 -11.91 19.64
CA GLY A 421 0.84 -13.20 18.93
C GLY A 421 -0.41 -13.41 18.05
N ASN A 422 -0.16 -13.87 16.82
CA ASN A 422 -0.99 -14.60 15.86
C ASN A 422 -2.51 -14.35 15.85
N SER A 423 -2.93 -13.23 15.24
CA SER A 423 -4.23 -13.13 14.58
C SER A 423 -4.02 -12.64 13.15
N ILE A 424 -4.88 -13.03 12.21
CA ILE A 424 -4.82 -12.58 10.80
C ILE A 424 -4.91 -11.05 10.69
N ILE A 425 -5.63 -10.41 11.63
CA ILE A 425 -5.72 -8.95 11.74
C ILE A 425 -4.34 -8.34 12.09
N HIS A 426 -3.51 -9.06 12.84
CA HIS A 426 -2.15 -8.61 13.17
C HIS A 426 -1.22 -8.64 11.96
N GLU A 427 -1.34 -9.63 11.06
CA GLU A 427 -0.48 -9.74 9.88
C GLU A 427 -0.70 -8.59 8.88
N GLN A 428 -1.95 -8.25 8.55
CA GLN A 428 -2.24 -7.13 7.64
C GLN A 428 -1.90 -5.76 8.25
N THR A 429 -2.13 -5.62 9.56
CA THR A 429 -1.72 -4.42 10.28
C THR A 429 -0.19 -4.30 10.30
N GLU A 430 0.52 -5.42 10.47
CA GLU A 430 1.99 -5.44 10.42
C GLU A 430 2.51 -5.04 9.05
N GLU A 431 2.01 -5.63 7.96
CA GLU A 431 2.41 -5.28 6.59
C GLU A 431 2.21 -3.78 6.31
N TYR A 432 1.03 -3.24 6.64
CA TYR A 432 0.76 -1.81 6.54
C TYR A 432 1.77 -0.95 7.34
N LEU A 433 2.06 -1.33 8.59
CA LEU A 433 3.01 -0.58 9.43
C LEU A 433 4.43 -0.67 8.89
N LEU A 434 4.82 -1.81 8.32
CA LEU A 434 6.14 -2.01 7.73
C LEU A 434 6.33 -1.16 6.46
N GLU A 435 5.32 -1.03 5.59
CA GLU A 435 5.38 -0.13 4.44
C GLU A 435 5.65 1.33 4.86
N VAL A 436 4.89 1.83 5.84
CA VAL A 436 5.06 3.22 6.32
C VAL A 436 6.44 3.43 6.96
N VAL A 437 6.96 2.41 7.66
CA VAL A 437 8.32 2.42 8.23
C VAL A 437 9.37 2.48 7.11
N ASP A 438 9.19 1.72 6.03
CA ASP A 438 10.07 1.73 4.85
C ASP A 438 10.17 3.13 4.24
N ASP A 439 9.03 3.76 3.96
CA ASP A 439 8.96 5.11 3.35
C ASP A 439 9.66 6.17 4.23
N LEU A 440 9.46 6.09 5.55
CA LEU A 440 10.11 7.01 6.50
C LEU A 440 11.62 6.79 6.60
N LEU A 441 12.07 5.53 6.60
CA LEU A 441 13.51 5.24 6.60
C LEU A 441 14.17 5.66 5.30
N LEU A 442 13.50 5.50 4.14
CA LEU A 442 13.95 6.01 2.86
C LEU A 442 14.01 7.54 2.84
N THR A 443 13.03 8.21 3.43
CA THR A 443 13.05 9.66 3.61
C THR A 443 14.29 10.10 4.39
N ILE A 444 14.57 9.46 5.54
CA ILE A 444 15.75 9.77 6.36
C ILE A 444 17.04 9.53 5.57
N PHE A 445 17.11 8.40 4.88
CA PHE A 445 18.23 8.04 4.01
C PHE A 445 18.49 9.10 2.91
N ASN A 446 17.44 9.51 2.19
CA ASN A 446 17.54 10.48 1.10
C ASN A 446 18.06 11.82 1.61
N VAL A 447 17.48 12.34 2.69
CA VAL A 447 17.87 13.63 3.27
C VAL A 447 19.33 13.60 3.72
N ASN A 448 19.76 12.54 4.42
CA ASN A 448 21.12 12.46 4.90
C ASN A 448 22.15 12.25 3.78
N SER A 449 21.84 11.44 2.77
CA SER A 449 22.74 11.21 1.63
C SER A 449 22.94 12.47 0.78
N LEU A 450 21.90 13.30 0.63
CA LEU A 450 21.97 14.57 -0.09
C LEU A 450 22.66 15.69 0.73
N HIS A 451 22.71 15.55 2.06
CA HIS A 451 23.18 16.60 2.97
C HIS A 451 24.23 16.14 4.00
N THR A 452 25.20 15.36 3.54
CA THR A 452 26.28 14.71 4.32
C THR A 452 27.02 15.56 5.37
N ASN A 453 27.01 16.89 5.25
CA ASN A 453 27.71 17.80 6.18
C ASN A 453 26.78 18.51 7.19
N ASN A 454 25.46 18.31 7.12
CA ASN A 454 24.49 19.01 7.96
C ASN A 454 23.26 18.13 8.23
N ASN A 455 23.46 17.06 8.99
CA ASN A 455 22.42 16.09 9.29
C ASN A 455 21.33 16.69 10.19
N ILE A 456 20.08 16.67 9.72
CA ILE A 456 18.92 17.00 10.57
C ILE A 456 18.53 15.78 11.42
N TYR A 457 18.61 14.58 10.84
CA TYR A 457 18.38 13.34 11.56
C TYR A 457 19.64 12.96 12.35
N THR A 458 19.71 13.44 13.59
CA THR A 458 20.87 13.22 14.47
C THR A 458 20.83 11.85 15.14
N PHE A 459 21.99 11.39 15.60
CA PHE A 459 22.12 10.17 16.40
C PHE A 459 21.19 10.15 17.62
N ASP A 460 21.17 11.23 18.40
CA ASP A 460 20.36 11.32 19.62
C ASP A 460 18.85 11.20 19.33
N ALA A 461 18.41 11.72 18.18
CA ALA A 461 17.00 11.69 17.79
C ALA A 461 16.57 10.30 17.26
N THR A 462 17.49 9.51 16.72
CA THR A 462 17.17 8.30 15.94
C THR A 462 17.53 6.99 16.64
N ILE A 463 18.58 6.98 17.47
CA ILE A 463 19.20 5.73 17.94
C ILE A 463 18.25 4.78 18.67
N ASP A 464 17.38 5.31 19.53
CA ASP A 464 16.42 4.48 20.29
C ASP A 464 15.33 3.89 19.40
N ILE A 465 14.98 4.58 18.31
CA ILE A 465 14.05 4.06 17.30
C ILE A 465 14.71 2.94 16.52
N LEU A 466 15.94 3.17 16.01
CA LEU A 466 16.70 2.17 15.26
C LEU A 466 16.95 0.91 16.11
N LYS A 467 17.31 1.05 17.38
CA LYS A 467 17.47 -0.09 18.30
C LYS A 467 16.20 -0.90 18.48
N ARG A 468 15.04 -0.26 18.54
CA ARG A 468 13.76 -0.97 18.63
C ARG A 468 13.41 -1.64 17.31
N LEU A 469 13.66 -1.01 16.17
CA LEU A 469 13.46 -1.63 14.85
C LEU A 469 14.36 -2.87 14.66
N LEU A 470 15.62 -2.82 15.10
CA LEU A 470 16.51 -4.00 15.13
C LEU A 470 15.94 -5.16 15.96
N GLN A 471 15.07 -4.88 16.93
CA GLN A 471 14.44 -5.89 17.80
C GLN A 471 13.06 -6.34 17.30
N SER A 472 12.25 -5.42 16.78
CA SER A 472 10.85 -5.65 16.36
C SER A 472 10.71 -6.16 14.93
N SER A 473 11.60 -5.74 14.04
CA SER A 473 11.47 -5.94 12.58
C SER A 473 12.42 -7.01 12.06
N SER A 474 12.84 -7.93 12.94
CA SER A 474 13.93 -8.89 12.72
C SER A 474 13.67 -9.95 11.63
N GLN A 475 12.54 -9.88 10.93
CA GLN A 475 12.21 -10.75 9.81
C GLN A 475 12.16 -10.03 8.45
N ASN A 476 12.01 -8.70 8.38
CA ASN A 476 11.92 -7.98 7.11
C ASN A 476 13.31 -7.54 6.62
N TYR A 477 13.78 -8.13 5.52
CA TYR A 477 15.12 -7.89 4.99
C TYR A 477 15.37 -6.43 4.58
N ARG A 478 14.40 -5.80 3.91
CA ARG A 478 14.52 -4.43 3.39
C ARG A 478 14.58 -3.39 4.51
N ILE A 479 13.72 -3.50 5.51
CA ILE A 479 13.74 -2.61 6.67
C ILE A 479 15.05 -2.77 7.43
N MET A 480 15.53 -4.00 7.64
CA MET A 480 16.81 -4.23 8.30
C MET A 480 17.97 -3.59 7.54
N TYR A 481 17.99 -3.69 6.21
CA TYR A 481 18.95 -2.99 5.38
C TYR A 481 18.91 -1.47 5.62
N LEU A 482 17.73 -0.84 5.56
CA LEU A 482 17.57 0.60 5.75
C LEU A 482 17.97 1.05 7.16
N VAL A 483 17.65 0.24 8.18
CA VAL A 483 18.06 0.49 9.58
C VAL A 483 19.57 0.45 9.71
N LEU A 484 20.24 -0.55 9.13
CA LEU A 484 21.71 -0.68 9.17
C LEU A 484 22.41 0.47 8.44
N TYR A 485 21.87 0.89 7.29
CA TYR A 485 22.41 2.04 6.58
C TYR A 485 22.23 3.33 7.38
N THR A 486 21.01 3.59 7.84
CA THR A 486 20.68 4.80 8.62
C THR A 486 21.56 4.86 9.86
N LEU A 487 21.77 3.72 10.54
CA LEU A 487 22.64 3.62 11.70
C LEU A 487 24.09 4.01 11.37
N TYR A 488 24.64 3.48 10.28
CA TYR A 488 25.99 3.81 9.83
C TYR A 488 26.14 5.31 9.63
N ASP A 489 25.16 5.92 8.94
CA ASP A 489 25.22 7.33 8.60
C ASP A 489 25.12 8.26 9.83
N VAL A 490 24.13 8.03 10.70
CA VAL A 490 23.98 8.85 11.91
C VAL A 490 25.14 8.66 12.88
N SER A 491 25.75 7.47 12.92
CA SER A 491 26.89 7.17 13.79
C SER A 491 28.18 7.91 13.39
N LYS A 492 28.37 8.25 12.11
CA LYS A 492 29.56 9.02 11.67
C LYS A 492 29.66 10.40 12.31
N THR A 493 28.50 10.98 12.64
CA THR A 493 28.39 12.33 13.19
C THR A 493 28.25 12.35 14.72
N ALA A 494 28.07 11.18 15.33
CA ALA A 494 27.99 11.01 16.77
C ALA A 494 29.39 11.04 17.40
N SER A 495 29.47 11.37 18.69
CA SER A 495 30.70 11.11 19.44
C SER A 495 30.77 9.65 19.86
N ILE A 496 31.98 9.09 19.91
CA ILE A 496 32.18 7.69 20.29
C ILE A 496 31.65 7.38 21.70
N GLU A 497 31.65 8.36 22.62
CA GLU A 497 31.08 8.21 23.97
C GLU A 497 29.57 7.95 23.93
N LYS A 498 28.84 8.60 23.02
CA LYS A 498 27.39 8.37 22.85
C LYS A 498 27.11 7.00 22.27
N ILE A 499 27.90 6.59 21.29
CA ILE A 499 27.83 5.27 20.67
C ILE A 499 28.07 4.19 21.72
N LEU A 500 29.13 4.34 22.54
CA LEU A 500 29.43 3.46 23.65
C LEU A 500 28.27 3.38 24.65
N ALA A 501 27.74 4.52 25.08
CA ALA A 501 26.66 4.57 26.08
C ALA A 501 25.35 3.91 25.62
N CYS A 502 25.06 3.93 24.31
CA CYS A 502 23.81 3.36 23.79
C CYS A 502 23.86 1.83 23.57
N HIS A 503 25.03 1.20 23.71
CA HIS A 503 25.27 -0.23 23.51
C HIS A 503 24.91 -0.77 22.12
N ILE A 504 24.95 0.07 21.07
CA ILE A 504 24.55 -0.35 19.72
C ILE A 504 25.40 -1.49 19.16
N THR A 505 26.70 -1.50 19.46
CA THR A 505 27.60 -2.59 19.06
C THR A 505 27.11 -3.93 19.59
N GLN A 506 26.62 -3.97 20.83
CA GLN A 506 26.07 -5.19 21.43
C GLN A 506 24.80 -5.66 20.71
N HIS A 507 23.92 -4.75 20.28
CA HIS A 507 22.73 -5.09 19.50
C HIS A 507 23.09 -5.64 18.12
N LEU A 508 24.06 -5.04 17.43
CA LEU A 508 24.56 -5.55 16.13
C LEU A 508 25.22 -6.93 16.27
N THR A 509 26.03 -7.13 17.32
CA THR A 509 26.64 -8.44 17.60
C THR A 509 25.58 -9.50 17.82
N LYS A 510 24.54 -9.19 18.61
CA LYS A 510 23.43 -10.12 18.85
C LYS A 510 22.69 -10.45 17.54
N LEU A 511 22.37 -9.43 16.74
CA LEU A 511 21.71 -9.62 15.44
C LEU A 511 22.48 -10.60 14.54
N VAL A 512 23.81 -10.43 14.42
CA VAL A 512 24.62 -11.34 13.59
C VAL A 512 24.66 -12.76 14.16
N LEU A 513 24.71 -12.92 15.48
CA LEU A 513 24.68 -14.25 16.09
C LEU A 513 23.35 -14.97 15.87
N ASP A 514 22.23 -14.24 15.92
CA ASP A 514 20.89 -14.79 15.79
C ASP A 514 20.57 -15.16 14.31
N TYR A 515 21.15 -14.45 13.34
CA TYR A 515 20.79 -14.55 11.91
C TYR A 515 21.94 -14.92 10.95
N ALA A 516 23.11 -15.35 11.46
CA ALA A 516 24.20 -15.83 10.62
C ALA A 516 23.79 -17.13 9.88
N SER A 517 23.68 -17.06 8.56
CA SER A 517 23.42 -18.26 7.75
C SER A 517 24.70 -19.08 7.53
N VAL A 518 24.60 -20.42 7.62
CA VAL A 518 25.72 -21.35 7.31
C VAL A 518 25.68 -21.78 5.83
N LYS A 519 24.66 -21.37 5.07
CA LYS A 519 24.46 -21.77 3.66
C LYS A 519 24.15 -20.55 2.81
N CYS A 520 25.17 -20.00 2.16
CA CYS A 520 24.99 -19.04 1.07
C CYS A 520 24.43 -19.76 -0.16
N VAL A 521 23.28 -19.29 -0.64
CA VAL A 521 22.83 -19.55 -2.01
C VAL A 521 23.50 -18.50 -2.88
N ASP A 522 24.28 -18.94 -3.88
CA ASP A 522 24.90 -18.06 -4.88
C ASP A 522 23.82 -17.17 -5.53
N GLN A 523 23.75 -15.91 -5.12
CA GLN A 523 22.94 -14.89 -5.78
C GLN A 523 23.85 -13.69 -6.05
N THR A 524 24.55 -13.75 -7.18
CA THR A 524 25.05 -12.57 -7.86
C THR A 524 23.85 -11.80 -8.42
N GLN A 525 23.20 -10.97 -7.61
CA GLN A 525 22.33 -9.93 -8.15
C GLN A 525 23.14 -8.64 -8.22
N SER A 526 23.65 -8.35 -9.42
CA SER A 526 24.16 -7.03 -9.78
C SER A 526 22.96 -6.12 -10.03
N GLY A 527 22.47 -5.48 -8.99
CA GLY A 527 21.40 -4.48 -9.04
C GLY A 527 21.19 -3.87 -7.67
N ASN A 528 20.92 -2.57 -7.59
CA ASN A 528 20.62 -1.86 -6.33
C ASN A 528 19.25 -2.26 -5.72
N ASP A 529 18.59 -3.27 -6.27
CA ASP A 529 17.25 -3.68 -5.85
C ASP A 529 17.35 -4.64 -4.66
N VAL A 530 17.09 -4.10 -3.47
CA VAL A 530 17.02 -4.86 -2.22
C VAL A 530 15.78 -5.76 -2.25
N PRO A 531 15.90 -7.08 -2.01
CA PRO A 531 14.76 -7.99 -1.97
C PRO A 531 13.71 -7.55 -0.94
N VAL A 532 12.45 -7.39 -1.38
CA VAL A 532 11.33 -6.91 -0.54
C VAL A 532 10.73 -8.04 0.30
N ASP A 533 10.64 -9.27 -0.25
CA ASP A 533 9.90 -10.40 0.38
C ASP A 533 10.80 -11.46 1.04
N LYS A 534 12.05 -11.11 1.32
CA LYS A 534 13.03 -12.08 1.88
C LYS A 534 12.99 -12.04 3.40
N GLN A 535 12.99 -13.21 4.04
CA GLN A 535 13.29 -13.29 5.47
C GLN A 535 14.71 -12.78 5.72
N PHE A 536 14.87 -11.95 6.75
CA PHE A 536 16.16 -11.40 7.11
C PHE A 536 17.18 -12.52 7.41
N GLN A 537 18.34 -12.40 6.78
CA GLN A 537 19.51 -13.23 7.02
C GLN A 537 20.76 -12.40 6.79
N VAL A 538 21.85 -12.73 7.48
CA VAL A 538 23.15 -12.11 7.21
C VAL A 538 23.82 -12.84 6.05
N ASP A 539 23.56 -12.39 4.83
CA ASP A 539 24.26 -12.79 3.60
C ASP A 539 25.33 -11.75 3.21
N ASP A 540 26.00 -11.93 2.07
CA ASP A 540 27.13 -11.07 1.65
C ASP A 540 26.76 -9.59 1.56
N PHE A 541 25.56 -9.28 1.07
CA PHE A 541 25.05 -7.92 0.94
C PHE A 541 24.83 -7.26 2.31
N ILE A 542 24.09 -7.93 3.21
CA ILE A 542 23.91 -7.42 4.58
C ILE A 542 25.24 -7.35 5.34
N ALA A 543 26.14 -8.31 5.13
CA ALA A 543 27.47 -8.31 5.72
C ALA A 543 28.27 -7.08 5.29
N GLN A 544 28.22 -6.69 4.01
CA GLN A 544 28.84 -5.45 3.53
C GLN A 544 28.39 -4.21 4.33
N HIS A 545 27.09 -4.08 4.59
CA HIS A 545 26.53 -2.97 5.38
C HIS A 545 26.91 -3.02 6.86
N LEU A 546 26.98 -4.21 7.44
CA LEU A 546 27.49 -4.39 8.81
C LEU A 546 28.99 -4.06 8.90
N ILE A 547 29.78 -4.37 7.87
CA ILE A 547 31.20 -3.99 7.80
C ILE A 547 31.33 -2.47 7.73
N PHE A 548 30.48 -1.76 6.97
CA PHE A 548 30.48 -0.29 6.99
C PHE A 548 30.19 0.26 8.40
N ASN A 549 29.22 -0.30 9.11
CA ASN A 549 28.96 0.06 10.52
C ASN A 549 30.19 -0.18 11.40
N VAL A 550 30.82 -1.36 11.31
CA VAL A 550 32.04 -1.68 12.07
C VAL A 550 33.15 -0.69 11.74
N ARG A 551 33.42 -0.43 10.46
CA ARG A 551 34.44 0.52 10.01
C ARG A 551 34.18 1.92 10.58
N GLY A 552 32.94 2.40 10.51
CA GLY A 552 32.55 3.70 11.05
C GLY A 552 32.75 3.82 12.57
N LEU A 553 32.61 2.71 13.31
CA LEU A 553 32.93 2.65 14.74
C LEU A 553 34.43 2.68 14.99
N VAL A 554 35.19 1.90 14.21
CA VAL A 554 36.63 1.77 14.36
C VAL A 554 37.34 3.08 14.06
N ASP A 555 36.96 3.77 12.97
CA ASP A 555 37.52 5.06 12.55
C ASP A 555 37.42 6.16 13.64
N GLN A 556 36.50 6.00 14.60
CA GLN A 556 36.27 6.96 15.69
C GLN A 556 37.02 6.62 16.98
N ILE A 557 37.77 5.52 17.03
CA ILE A 557 38.49 5.10 18.23
C ILE A 557 39.74 5.97 18.42
N LEU A 558 39.75 6.77 19.49
CA LEU A 558 40.86 7.67 19.79
C LEU A 558 41.71 7.20 20.99
N SER A 559 41.27 6.15 21.70
CA SER A 559 41.95 5.67 22.91
C SER A 559 41.76 4.17 23.16
N ASP A 560 42.68 3.60 23.93
CA ASP A 560 42.66 2.20 24.37
C ASP A 560 41.41 1.85 25.19
N ASP A 561 40.91 2.78 26.01
CA ASP A 561 39.72 2.56 26.83
C ASP A 561 38.45 2.45 25.97
N GLN A 562 38.30 3.29 24.95
CA GLN A 562 37.21 3.20 23.99
C GLN A 562 37.26 1.88 23.22
N PHE A 563 38.45 1.45 22.78
CA PHE A 563 38.64 0.16 22.13
C PHE A 563 38.25 -1.02 23.03
N LYS A 564 38.66 -0.96 24.30
CA LYS A 564 38.31 -1.98 25.30
C LYS A 564 36.81 -2.06 25.52
N GLN A 565 36.13 -0.92 25.69
CA GLN A 565 34.67 -0.90 25.88
C GLN A 565 33.92 -1.44 24.65
N LEU A 566 34.31 -1.08 23.43
CA LEU A 566 33.73 -1.66 22.21
C LEU A 566 33.96 -3.17 22.12
N THR A 567 35.14 -3.63 22.54
CA THR A 567 35.47 -5.06 22.60
C THR A 567 34.58 -5.78 23.62
N GLU A 568 34.34 -5.20 24.80
CA GLU A 568 33.41 -5.71 25.82
C GLU A 568 31.95 -5.76 25.32
N GLN A 569 31.57 -4.81 24.45
CA GLN A 569 30.27 -4.84 23.76
C GLN A 569 30.22 -5.85 22.60
N GLY A 570 31.34 -6.50 22.27
CA GLY A 570 31.39 -7.57 21.29
C GLY A 570 31.75 -7.14 19.87
N LEU A 571 32.43 -5.98 19.67
CA LEU A 571 32.88 -5.52 18.34
C LEU A 571 33.69 -6.59 17.59
N LEU A 572 34.67 -7.20 18.26
CA LEU A 572 35.52 -8.22 17.65
C LEU A 572 34.75 -9.52 17.37
N LEU A 573 33.79 -9.86 18.22
CA LEU A 573 32.92 -11.01 17.98
C LEU A 573 32.06 -10.79 16.73
N LEU A 574 31.42 -9.62 16.62
CA LEU A 574 30.68 -9.20 15.43
C LEU A 574 31.55 -9.32 14.17
N TYR A 575 32.72 -8.69 14.19
CA TYR A 575 33.66 -8.70 13.07
C TYR A 575 34.06 -10.12 12.64
N CYS A 576 34.37 -11.00 13.60
CA CYS A 576 34.73 -12.40 13.31
C CYS A 576 33.56 -13.21 12.74
N GLN A 577 32.32 -12.98 13.20
CA GLN A 577 31.16 -13.70 12.68
C GLN A 577 30.81 -13.28 11.24
N LEU A 578 30.97 -11.99 10.91
CA LEU A 578 30.68 -11.48 9.56
C LEU A 578 31.44 -12.21 8.46
N HIS A 579 32.70 -12.62 8.72
CA HIS A 579 33.51 -13.38 7.76
C HIS A 579 32.80 -14.64 7.21
N LYS A 580 31.90 -15.26 7.99
CA LYS A 580 31.17 -16.46 7.56
C LYS A 580 30.14 -16.18 6.46
N SER A 581 29.71 -14.93 6.32
CA SER A 581 28.71 -14.49 5.35
C SER A 581 29.31 -13.86 4.11
N ILE A 582 30.64 -13.69 4.05
CA ILE A 582 31.33 -13.03 2.93
C ILE A 582 31.61 -14.03 1.81
N VAL A 583 31.22 -13.66 0.60
CA VAL A 583 31.31 -14.45 -0.64
C VAL A 583 32.03 -13.68 -1.74
N THR A 584 31.77 -12.37 -1.89
CA THR A 584 32.29 -11.60 -3.02
C THR A 584 33.67 -11.01 -2.75
N ASP A 585 34.48 -10.85 -3.80
CA ASP A 585 35.81 -10.24 -3.69
C ASP A 585 35.73 -8.77 -3.22
N GLU A 586 34.67 -8.05 -3.58
CA GLU A 586 34.41 -6.68 -3.14
C GLU A 586 34.16 -6.59 -1.63
N THR A 587 33.29 -7.46 -1.09
CA THR A 587 33.02 -7.52 0.35
C THR A 587 34.25 -8.02 1.12
N PHE A 588 35.03 -8.96 0.56
CA PHE A 588 36.33 -9.35 1.14
C PHE A 588 37.33 -8.20 1.19
N ALA A 589 37.45 -7.40 0.13
CA ALA A 589 38.33 -6.24 0.10
C ALA A 589 37.91 -5.21 1.17
N LEU A 590 36.60 -4.93 1.29
CA LEU A 590 36.08 -4.04 2.33
C LEU A 590 36.36 -4.57 3.74
N TYR A 591 36.25 -5.88 3.95
CA TYR A 591 36.56 -6.54 5.21
C TYR A 591 38.05 -6.41 5.57
N ASP A 592 38.96 -6.73 4.64
CA ASP A 592 40.41 -6.62 4.85
C ASP A 592 40.84 -5.15 5.07
N ASP A 593 40.23 -4.19 4.37
CA ASP A 593 40.42 -2.77 4.60
C ASP A 593 39.96 -2.34 6.01
N CYS A 594 38.79 -2.83 6.46
CA CYS A 594 38.32 -2.59 7.82
C CYS A 594 39.28 -3.18 8.87
N PHE A 595 39.86 -4.35 8.61
CA PHE A 595 40.90 -4.93 9.47
C PHE A 595 42.14 -4.05 9.52
N ASN A 596 42.59 -3.57 8.36
CA ASN A 596 43.77 -2.70 8.28
C ASN A 596 43.59 -1.44 9.12
N VAL A 597 42.40 -0.84 9.07
CA VAL A 597 42.07 0.29 9.93
C VAL A 597 42.10 -0.12 11.40
N LEU A 598 41.52 -1.27 11.76
CA LEU A 598 41.52 -1.79 13.14
C LEU A 598 42.93 -2.08 13.68
N ALA A 599 43.79 -2.67 12.84
CA ALA A 599 45.14 -3.10 13.20
C ALA A 599 46.17 -1.95 13.17
N ASN A 600 45.99 -0.98 12.27
CA ASN A 600 46.88 0.17 12.10
C ASN A 600 46.32 1.47 12.69
N HIS A 601 45.17 1.43 13.37
CA HIS A 601 44.76 2.53 14.25
C HIS A 601 45.94 2.81 15.19
N ASN A 602 46.19 4.08 15.54
CA ASN A 602 47.31 4.54 16.40
C ASN A 602 47.18 4.03 17.85
N LEU A 603 47.00 2.73 18.01
CA LEU A 603 46.85 1.99 19.24
C LEU A 603 48.24 1.82 19.83
N GLU A 604 48.36 2.04 21.13
CA GLU A 604 49.61 1.77 21.81
C GLU A 604 49.98 0.28 21.64
N PRO A 605 51.28 -0.09 21.70
CA PRO A 605 51.72 -1.48 21.53
C PRO A 605 50.96 -2.50 22.40
N HIS A 606 50.49 -2.06 23.57
CA HIS A 606 49.65 -2.85 24.48
C HIS A 606 48.30 -3.23 23.85
N THR A 607 47.67 -2.34 23.10
CA THR A 607 46.34 -2.57 22.51
C THR A 607 46.41 -3.39 21.23
N THR A 608 47.50 -3.29 20.47
CA THR A 608 47.82 -4.25 19.42
C THR A 608 47.93 -5.67 19.98
N GLN A 609 48.57 -5.83 21.15
CA GLN A 609 48.67 -7.12 21.82
C GLN A 609 47.32 -7.60 22.35
N LEU A 610 46.48 -6.71 22.87
CA LEU A 610 45.11 -7.01 23.32
C LEU A 610 44.24 -7.49 22.15
N LEU A 611 44.30 -6.82 21.00
CA LEU A 611 43.62 -7.22 19.76
C LEU A 611 44.04 -8.63 19.35
N LYS A 612 45.35 -8.93 19.29
CA LYS A 612 45.84 -10.28 18.98
C LYS A 612 45.27 -11.32 19.95
N GLN A 613 45.34 -11.06 21.26
CA GLN A 613 44.82 -11.98 22.28
C GLN A 613 43.33 -12.29 22.07
N HIS A 614 42.50 -11.28 21.83
CA HIS A 614 41.08 -11.49 21.59
C HIS A 614 40.79 -12.23 20.27
N LEU A 615 41.51 -11.93 19.19
CA LEU A 615 41.36 -12.66 17.93
C LEU A 615 41.74 -14.15 18.08
N PHE A 616 42.76 -14.46 18.87
CA PHE A 616 43.10 -15.85 19.21
C PHE A 616 42.01 -16.51 20.07
N GLN A 617 41.48 -15.81 21.08
CA GLN A 617 40.39 -16.32 21.92
C GLN A 617 39.10 -16.61 21.13
N LEU A 618 38.82 -15.82 20.10
CA LEU A 618 37.68 -16.00 19.19
C LEU A 618 37.92 -17.05 18.10
N ASP A 619 39.04 -17.77 18.15
CA ASP A 619 39.43 -18.80 17.18
C ASP A 619 39.54 -18.29 15.73
N PHE A 620 39.82 -17.00 15.55
CA PHE A 620 39.79 -16.34 14.25
C PHE A 620 40.92 -16.82 13.33
N HIS A 621 42.09 -17.14 13.91
CA HIS A 621 43.24 -17.74 13.20
C HIS A 621 42.88 -19.05 12.48
N ASN A 622 42.01 -19.88 13.06
CA ASN A 622 41.52 -21.13 12.45
C ASN A 622 40.45 -20.89 11.38
N THR A 623 39.76 -19.75 11.45
CA THR A 623 38.76 -19.34 10.47
C THR A 623 39.43 -18.83 9.19
N ILE A 624 40.49 -18.02 9.31
CA ILE A 624 41.20 -17.42 8.16
C ILE A 624 42.10 -18.41 7.41
N SER A 625 42.66 -19.41 8.11
CA SER A 625 43.52 -20.42 7.49
C SER A 625 42.81 -21.28 6.45
N LYS A 626 41.47 -21.30 6.47
CA LYS A 626 40.61 -22.02 5.52
C LYS A 626 40.17 -21.17 4.32
N SER A 627 40.39 -19.86 4.33
CA SER A 627 39.97 -18.91 3.28
C SER A 627 40.99 -18.81 2.13
N LYS A 628 40.56 -18.34 0.95
CA LYS A 628 41.45 -18.16 -0.22
C LYS A 628 42.63 -17.21 0.10
N PRO A 629 43.87 -17.51 -0.31
CA PRO A 629 45.06 -16.80 0.19
C PRO A 629 45.23 -15.34 -0.24
N SER A 630 44.66 -14.93 -1.37
CA SER A 630 44.87 -13.60 -1.94
C SER A 630 44.09 -12.48 -1.24
N ASN A 631 42.99 -12.80 -0.55
CA ASN A 631 41.97 -11.82 -0.16
C ASN A 631 42.05 -11.38 1.31
N LEU A 632 42.98 -11.93 2.11
CA LEU A 632 43.13 -11.64 3.56
C LEU A 632 44.61 -11.48 3.96
N HIS A 633 45.40 -10.84 3.10
CA HIS A 633 46.85 -10.77 3.24
C HIS A 633 47.27 -10.05 4.53
N HIS A 634 46.61 -8.95 4.85
CA HIS A 634 46.95 -8.14 6.02
C HIS A 634 46.63 -8.84 7.32
N ILE A 635 45.48 -9.52 7.41
CA ILE A 635 45.08 -10.25 8.62
C ILE A 635 46.05 -11.40 8.92
N ARG A 636 46.51 -12.11 7.88
CA ARG A 636 47.46 -13.21 8.04
C ARG A 636 48.82 -12.73 8.52
N ASN A 637 49.34 -11.66 7.92
CA ASN A 637 50.63 -11.10 8.33
C ASN A 637 50.56 -10.62 9.79
N PHE A 638 49.49 -9.93 10.16
CA PHE A 638 49.29 -9.44 11.54
C PHE A 638 49.25 -10.55 12.60
N LEU A 639 48.67 -11.71 12.30
CA LEU A 639 48.59 -12.85 13.22
C LEU A 639 49.87 -13.70 13.28
N LEU A 640 50.75 -13.58 12.28
CA LEU A 640 52.01 -14.33 12.19
C LEU A 640 53.20 -13.56 12.78
N GLU A 641 53.16 -12.22 12.72
CA GLU A 641 53.99 -11.30 13.51
C GLU A 641 53.56 -11.28 14.97
#